data_AF-A0A969TPB7-F1
#
_entry.id   AF-A0A969TPB7-F1
#
_cell.length_a   1.000
_cell.length_b   1.000
_cell.length_c   1.000
_cell.angle_alpha   90.00
_cell.angle_beta   90.00
_cell.angle_gamma   90.00
#
_symmetry.space_group_name_H-M   'P 1'
#
loop_
_entity.id
_entity.type
_entity.pdbx_description
1 polymer ?
#
loop_
_entity_poly.entity_id
_entity_poly.type
_entity_poly.pdbx_seq_one_letter_code
_entity_poly.pdbx_strand_id
1 'polypeptide(L)'
;MNTYRMRGQLKPLQEFNIRNEIQNLRNQIAEMEKQIKFEQNPKEKSRLETKLRDLQGQLRQAHAKLVIAGFRVEVWDDDEKFDDRLASGKTDSTGWFEYEFSEEDFRQQFLDLDWTPDLFFKVYQGRDLIGASQPRPNIPLPSDINQPLRLEPFELLTEDEKESGYRLENLTIQLLEDKEKEDRPRQDFQERAIAVYDILPTANQLVGQCPPSSPPFVDKKDCSLEYIVDCALAEILGRNLKNDPKAFVATLNKNFTAKVNNGYTEYEWSPQAYAPVQNDLGGTVSGAQASLYHRAKSALNDILPLLNKLYALNPAADLQNADAMREIIRTEAIELVNELGATGGPRIQRVDNLFQLLIGSAEDNNGSDRVSGQLKNLADVFGLNPDRVNTVDEEQNYGNFLIIRDYLFALRNSWNDYVENSEGGAYIGPQLVLLSQALSVVAESVQETYRIMELVFLGAAERQSLAIDFTKVLSPPGMPRDVAFPLPDGTGYLKRDLVNLVPPMTVEGLLTWVWRFGSEEGPALAKAGGKLGIAEGIVDTTTKLMILVQAASFTPVSSNAFRREGVLRALRDLAMQLYQVKELAKQIIPPSTNYEPDAIDQLPQCSSGSVTIPMRTLLSLSTRTDGRVSCHQATSKLVSCRRSQVIHWRWSLWTISLRSP
;
A
#
# COMPACT_ATOMS: atom_id res chain seq x y z
N MET A 1 27.97 -58.06 11.83
CA MET A 1 27.41 -58.22 10.47
C MET A 1 25.91 -58.37 10.59
N ASN A 2 25.13 -57.35 10.19
CA ASN A 2 23.78 -57.47 9.61
C ASN A 2 23.24 -56.05 9.35
N THR A 3 23.21 -55.67 8.08
CA THR A 3 22.65 -54.41 7.57
C THR A 3 21.32 -54.70 6.88
N TYR A 4 20.23 -54.09 7.35
CA TYR A 4 18.94 -54.05 6.66
C TYR A 4 18.96 -52.93 5.59
N ARG A 5 18.57 -53.28 4.36
CA ARG A 5 18.48 -52.38 3.20
C ARG A 5 17.02 -52.37 2.74
N MET A 6 16.28 -51.30 3.02
CA MET A 6 14.95 -51.07 2.46
C MET A 6 15.06 -50.19 1.21
N ARG A 7 14.67 -50.74 0.05
CA ARG A 7 14.38 -50.00 -1.19
C ARG A 7 12.86 -49.84 -1.28
N GLY A 8 12.36 -48.62 -1.11
CA GLY A 8 10.98 -48.25 -1.44
C GLY A 8 10.88 -47.87 -2.92
N GLN A 9 10.02 -48.57 -3.67
CA GLN A 9 9.63 -48.17 -5.02
C GLN A 9 8.57 -47.05 -4.93
N LEU A 10 8.91 -45.86 -5.43
CA LEU A 10 7.94 -44.80 -5.72
C LEU A 10 7.25 -45.09 -7.05
N LYS A 11 5.93 -44.87 -7.11
CA LYS A 11 5.07 -45.23 -8.24
C LYS A 11 5.24 -44.25 -9.43
N PRO A 12 5.16 -44.71 -10.70
CA PRO A 12 5.42 -43.90 -11.90
C PRO A 12 4.47 -42.71 -12.15
N LEU A 13 3.31 -42.67 -11.49
CA LEU A 13 2.29 -41.63 -11.73
C LEU A 13 2.64 -40.27 -11.07
N GLN A 14 3.46 -40.26 -10.02
CA GLN A 14 3.91 -39.00 -9.41
C GLN A 14 5.02 -38.33 -10.23
N GLU A 15 5.88 -39.10 -10.90
CA GLU A 15 6.95 -38.55 -11.74
C GLU A 15 6.42 -37.83 -13.00
N PHE A 16 5.29 -38.27 -13.54
CA PHE A 16 4.70 -37.63 -14.72
C PHE A 16 4.11 -36.25 -14.41
N ASN A 17 3.44 -36.11 -13.25
CA ASN A 17 2.84 -34.83 -12.85
C ASN A 17 3.91 -33.78 -12.53
N ILE A 18 4.98 -34.19 -11.86
CA ILE A 18 6.10 -33.31 -11.51
C ILE A 18 6.82 -32.81 -12.77
N ARG A 19 6.96 -33.63 -13.82
CA ARG A 19 7.59 -33.18 -15.08
C ARG A 19 6.77 -32.11 -15.81
N ASN A 20 5.45 -32.24 -15.83
CA ASN A 20 4.58 -31.25 -16.48
C ASN A 20 4.58 -29.93 -15.72
N GLU A 21 4.60 -29.98 -14.39
CA GLU A 21 4.65 -28.80 -13.53
C GLU A 21 6.00 -28.07 -13.67
N ILE A 22 7.11 -28.81 -13.72
CA ILE A 22 8.44 -28.25 -14.02
C ILE A 22 8.47 -27.59 -15.42
N GLN A 23 7.80 -28.17 -16.42
CA GLN A 23 7.77 -27.60 -17.76
C GLN A 23 6.93 -26.31 -17.82
N ASN A 24 5.80 -26.26 -17.10
CA ASN A 24 5.00 -25.03 -16.97
C ASN A 24 5.78 -23.92 -16.26
N LEU A 25 6.49 -24.23 -15.17
CA LEU A 25 7.33 -23.26 -14.47
C LEU A 25 8.46 -22.74 -15.35
N ARG A 26 9.08 -23.60 -16.17
CA ARG A 26 10.10 -23.18 -17.14
C ARG A 26 9.56 -22.23 -18.20
N ASN A 27 8.34 -22.47 -18.68
CA ASN A 27 7.70 -21.58 -19.65
C ASN A 27 7.38 -20.21 -19.00
N GLN A 28 6.87 -20.20 -17.76
CA GLN A 28 6.63 -18.96 -17.02
C GLN A 28 7.92 -18.17 -16.74
N ILE A 29 9.00 -18.85 -16.37
CA ILE A 29 10.32 -18.22 -16.17
C ILE A 29 10.82 -17.60 -17.49
N ALA A 30 10.68 -18.30 -18.62
CA ALA A 30 11.08 -17.77 -19.92
C ALA A 30 10.26 -16.53 -20.34
N GLU A 31 8.97 -16.47 -20.00
CA GLU A 31 8.10 -15.30 -20.21
C GLU A 31 8.56 -14.11 -19.34
N MET A 32 8.83 -14.36 -18.05
CA MET A 32 9.32 -13.34 -17.13
C MET A 32 10.72 -12.82 -17.52
N GLU A 33 11.61 -13.68 -18.02
CA GLU A 33 12.92 -13.27 -18.51
C GLU A 33 12.84 -12.39 -19.77
N LYS A 34 11.87 -12.62 -20.65
CA LYS A 34 11.58 -11.71 -21.77
C LYS A 34 11.11 -10.35 -21.26
N GLN A 35 10.24 -10.33 -20.25
CA GLN A 35 9.70 -9.11 -19.66
C GLN A 35 10.77 -8.28 -18.95
N ILE A 36 11.64 -8.92 -18.16
CA ILE A 36 12.77 -8.26 -17.49
C ILE A 36 13.73 -7.67 -18.52
N LYS A 37 14.03 -8.39 -19.62
CA LYS A 37 14.86 -7.86 -20.71
C LYS A 37 14.22 -6.67 -21.43
N PHE A 38 12.90 -6.66 -21.58
CA PHE A 38 12.15 -5.55 -22.15
C PHE A 38 12.18 -4.31 -21.24
N GLU A 39 11.97 -4.49 -19.92
CA GLU A 39 11.99 -3.39 -18.95
C GLU A 39 13.39 -2.79 -18.72
N GLN A 40 14.44 -3.60 -18.83
CA GLN A 40 15.84 -3.19 -18.61
C GLN A 40 16.49 -2.50 -19.82
N ASN A 41 15.78 -2.35 -20.94
CA ASN A 41 16.30 -1.71 -22.15
C ASN A 41 15.79 -0.27 -22.32
N PRO A 42 16.50 0.75 -21.80
CA PRO A 42 16.05 2.15 -21.84
C PRO A 42 15.87 2.70 -23.27
N LYS A 43 16.47 2.07 -24.30
CA LYS A 43 16.26 2.42 -25.71
C LYS A 43 14.92 1.92 -26.28
N GLU A 44 14.32 0.87 -25.71
CA GLU A 44 12.96 0.45 -26.08
C GLU A 44 11.91 1.22 -25.27
N LYS A 45 12.23 1.57 -24.02
CA LYS A 45 11.37 2.42 -23.18
C LYS A 45 11.24 3.86 -23.71
N SER A 46 12.28 4.41 -24.35
CA SER A 46 12.18 5.70 -25.05
C SER A 46 11.50 5.62 -26.42
N ARG A 47 11.11 4.42 -26.87
CA ARG A 47 10.40 4.21 -28.14
C ARG A 47 8.88 4.16 -27.96
N LEU A 48 8.41 4.15 -26.72
CA LEU A 48 7.01 4.35 -26.33
C LEU A 48 6.75 5.85 -26.08
N GLU A 49 7.23 6.72 -26.97
CA GLU A 49 6.59 8.01 -27.15
C GLU A 49 5.18 7.69 -27.66
N THR A 50 4.17 8.06 -26.88
CA THR A 50 2.75 7.91 -27.20
C THR A 50 2.49 8.57 -28.55
N LYS A 51 2.54 7.78 -29.63
CA LYS A 51 2.42 8.24 -31.01
C LYS A 51 0.99 8.69 -31.26
N LEU A 52 0.80 10.00 -31.37
CA LEU A 52 -0.48 10.61 -31.73
C LEU A 52 -0.74 10.39 -33.23
N ARG A 53 -1.95 9.96 -33.54
CA ARG A 53 -2.43 9.76 -34.90
C ARG A 53 -3.67 10.61 -35.13
N ASP A 54 -3.78 11.11 -36.34
CA ASP A 54 -4.89 11.92 -36.81
C ASP A 54 -5.74 11.12 -37.80
N LEU A 55 -7.03 11.04 -37.54
CA LEU A 55 -8.06 10.41 -38.36
C LEU A 55 -8.98 11.47 -38.94
N GLN A 56 -8.97 11.59 -40.26
CA GLN A 56 -9.83 12.49 -41.00
C GLN A 56 -10.82 11.70 -41.85
N GLY A 57 -12.04 12.20 -42.02
CA GLY A 57 -13.05 11.58 -42.86
C GLY A 57 -14.16 12.53 -43.27
N GLN A 58 -14.95 12.14 -44.28
CA GLN A 58 -16.06 12.94 -44.80
C GLN A 58 -17.37 12.16 -44.81
N LEU A 59 -18.43 12.72 -44.21
CA LEU A 59 -19.77 12.15 -44.23
C LEU A 59 -20.56 12.61 -45.47
N ARG A 60 -21.10 11.65 -46.23
CA ARG A 60 -21.90 11.91 -47.43
C ARG A 60 -23.17 11.09 -47.46
N GLN A 61 -24.19 11.64 -48.11
CA GLN A 61 -25.39 10.88 -48.45
C GLN A 61 -25.12 10.01 -49.70
N ALA A 62 -25.30 8.69 -49.57
CA ALA A 62 -24.92 7.67 -50.54
C ALA A 62 -25.53 7.92 -51.94
N HIS A 63 -26.79 8.36 -52.00
CA HIS A 63 -27.52 8.53 -53.26
C HIS A 63 -27.39 9.91 -53.90
N ALA A 64 -27.28 10.97 -53.08
CA ALA A 64 -27.31 12.35 -53.56
C ALA A 64 -25.93 12.98 -53.74
N LYS A 65 -24.86 12.31 -53.26
CA LYS A 65 -23.51 12.89 -53.06
C LYS A 65 -23.53 14.20 -52.26
N LEU A 66 -24.62 14.45 -51.54
CA LEU A 66 -24.79 15.64 -50.73
C LEU A 66 -23.93 15.52 -49.49
N VAL A 67 -23.23 16.61 -49.21
CA VAL A 67 -22.35 16.74 -48.06
C VAL A 67 -23.19 17.15 -46.85
N ILE A 68 -22.94 16.52 -45.70
CA ILE A 68 -23.82 16.62 -44.53
C ILE A 68 -23.09 17.30 -43.37
N ALA A 69 -23.53 18.51 -43.03
CA ALA A 69 -22.95 19.32 -41.97
C ALA A 69 -23.71 19.19 -40.64
N GLY A 70 -23.00 19.34 -39.52
CA GLY A 70 -23.56 19.42 -38.17
C GLY A 70 -23.99 18.08 -37.56
N PHE A 71 -23.70 16.96 -38.22
CA PHE A 71 -23.99 15.62 -37.71
C PHE A 71 -22.88 15.22 -36.73
N ARG A 72 -23.22 14.57 -35.62
CA ARG A 72 -22.21 14.06 -34.68
C ARG A 72 -21.72 12.71 -35.18
N VAL A 73 -20.41 12.58 -35.38
CA VAL A 73 -19.74 11.32 -35.71
C VAL A 73 -18.97 10.88 -34.46
N GLU A 74 -19.12 9.61 -34.10
CA GLU A 74 -18.38 8.98 -33.01
C GLU A 74 -17.56 7.84 -33.60
N VAL A 75 -16.30 7.73 -33.16
CA VAL A 75 -15.38 6.66 -33.55
C VAL A 75 -15.20 5.76 -32.34
N TRP A 76 -15.30 4.46 -32.57
CA TRP A 76 -15.28 3.42 -31.55
C TRP A 76 -14.32 2.32 -31.95
N ASP A 77 -13.75 1.65 -30.96
CA ASP A 77 -12.99 0.40 -31.07
C ASP A 77 -13.88 -0.76 -30.62
N ASP A 78 -13.98 -1.83 -31.41
CA ASP A 78 -14.78 -3.02 -31.09
C ASP A 78 -13.92 -4.03 -30.33
N ASP A 79 -14.29 -4.35 -29.09
CA ASP A 79 -13.47 -5.12 -28.18
C ASP A 79 -14.25 -6.31 -27.58
N GLU A 80 -13.55 -7.38 -27.18
CA GLU A 80 -14.22 -8.58 -26.63
C GLU A 80 -15.03 -8.29 -25.35
N LYS A 81 -14.63 -7.28 -24.58
CA LYS A 81 -15.26 -6.94 -23.28
C LYS A 81 -16.14 -5.70 -23.33
N PHE A 82 -15.63 -4.58 -23.85
CA PHE A 82 -16.33 -3.30 -23.87
C PHE A 82 -15.83 -2.44 -25.03
N ASP A 83 -16.72 -2.04 -25.94
CA ASP A 83 -16.36 -1.10 -27.01
C ASP A 83 -15.89 0.24 -26.43
N ASP A 84 -14.69 0.67 -26.79
CA ASP A 84 -14.11 1.91 -26.31
C ASP A 84 -14.37 3.07 -27.30
N ARG A 85 -14.89 4.19 -26.77
CA ARG A 85 -15.13 5.38 -27.61
C ARG A 85 -13.86 6.21 -27.71
N LEU A 86 -13.23 6.15 -28.87
CA LEU A 86 -11.99 6.86 -29.18
C LEU A 86 -12.21 8.37 -29.33
N ALA A 87 -13.24 8.78 -30.08
CA ALA A 87 -13.46 10.19 -30.39
C ALA A 87 -14.92 10.54 -30.71
N SER A 88 -15.27 11.82 -30.57
CA SER A 88 -16.60 12.34 -30.92
C SER A 88 -16.53 13.82 -31.32
N GLY A 89 -17.23 14.18 -32.39
CA GLY A 89 -17.25 15.55 -32.92
C GLY A 89 -18.32 15.72 -33.97
N LYS A 90 -18.45 16.95 -34.50
CA LYS A 90 -19.46 17.27 -35.50
C LYS A 90 -18.80 17.50 -36.86
N THR A 91 -19.50 17.08 -37.91
CA THR A 91 -19.09 17.40 -39.27
C THR A 91 -19.19 18.91 -39.52
N ASP A 92 -18.19 19.45 -40.20
CA ASP A 92 -18.16 20.86 -40.59
C ASP A 92 -19.13 21.18 -41.74
N SER A 93 -19.14 22.42 -42.24
CA SER A 93 -19.98 22.82 -43.38
C SER A 93 -19.71 22.03 -44.66
N THR A 94 -18.57 21.38 -44.75
CA THR A 94 -18.12 20.52 -45.85
C THR A 94 -18.17 19.03 -45.51
N GLY A 95 -18.85 18.65 -44.43
CA GLY A 95 -19.06 17.26 -44.02
C GLY A 95 -17.82 16.57 -43.49
N TRP A 96 -16.71 17.30 -43.30
CA TRP A 96 -15.45 16.76 -42.80
C TRP A 96 -15.43 16.73 -41.28
N PHE A 97 -14.70 15.76 -40.74
CA PHE A 97 -14.35 15.64 -39.33
C PHE A 97 -12.90 15.17 -39.20
N GLU A 98 -12.31 15.47 -38.05
CA GLU A 98 -10.91 15.21 -37.72
C GLU A 98 -10.83 14.82 -36.24
N TYR A 99 -10.08 13.76 -35.93
CA TYR A 99 -9.91 13.25 -34.57
C TYR A 99 -8.49 12.80 -34.31
N GLU A 100 -7.97 13.13 -33.13
CA GLU A 100 -6.68 12.66 -32.66
C GLU A 100 -6.87 11.53 -31.66
N PHE A 101 -6.08 10.47 -31.80
CA PHE A 101 -6.01 9.37 -30.82
C PHE A 101 -4.58 8.83 -30.71
N SER A 102 -4.31 8.11 -29.64
CA SER A 102 -3.02 7.53 -29.32
C SER A 102 -3.09 6.00 -29.24
N GLU A 103 -1.92 5.34 -29.23
CA GLU A 103 -1.85 3.89 -28.99
C GLU A 103 -2.35 3.47 -27.61
N GLU A 104 -2.38 4.39 -26.65
CA GLU A 104 -2.88 4.11 -25.30
C GLU A 104 -4.40 4.03 -25.24
N ASP A 105 -5.10 4.68 -26.17
CA ASP A 105 -6.56 4.68 -26.23
C ASP A 105 -7.15 3.32 -26.64
N PHE A 106 -6.30 2.39 -27.11
CA PHE A 106 -6.67 1.02 -27.50
C PHE A 106 -6.32 -0.04 -26.44
N ARG A 107 -5.83 0.36 -25.25
CA ARG A 107 -5.37 -0.59 -24.23
C ARG A 107 -6.50 -1.04 -23.31
N GLN A 108 -7.00 -2.26 -23.54
CA GLN A 108 -7.97 -2.89 -22.64
C GLN A 108 -7.40 -3.28 -21.27
N GLN A 109 -6.16 -3.79 -21.22
CA GLN A 109 -5.45 -4.15 -19.98
C GLN A 109 -3.97 -3.77 -20.05
N PHE A 110 -3.34 -3.59 -18.89
CA PHE A 110 -1.91 -3.27 -18.78
C PHE A 110 -0.98 -4.32 -19.46
N LEU A 111 -1.52 -5.51 -19.78
CA LEU A 111 -0.80 -6.65 -20.34
C LEU A 111 -1.24 -7.05 -21.75
N ASP A 112 -2.24 -6.38 -22.34
CA ASP A 112 -2.68 -6.71 -23.69
C ASP A 112 -1.73 -6.11 -24.73
N LEU A 113 -1.24 -6.98 -25.64
CA LEU A 113 -0.26 -6.67 -26.67
C LEU A 113 -0.90 -6.37 -28.04
N ASP A 114 -2.22 -6.48 -28.16
CA ASP A 114 -2.91 -6.07 -29.39
C ASP A 114 -3.01 -4.55 -29.44
N TRP A 115 -2.35 -3.97 -30.44
CA TRP A 115 -2.25 -2.52 -30.67
C TRP A 115 -2.96 -2.11 -31.97
N THR A 116 -3.78 -2.99 -32.53
CA THR A 116 -4.52 -2.76 -33.77
C THR A 116 -6.01 -2.60 -33.47
N PRO A 117 -6.61 -1.46 -33.78
CA PRO A 117 -8.01 -1.21 -33.50
C PRO A 117 -8.94 -1.86 -34.52
N ASP A 118 -10.11 -2.19 -34.03
CA ASP A 118 -11.27 -2.72 -34.73
C ASP A 118 -12.31 -1.59 -34.91
N LEU A 119 -11.97 -0.60 -35.76
CA LEU A 119 -12.73 0.65 -35.81
C LEU A 119 -14.15 0.47 -36.37
N PHE A 120 -15.10 1.16 -35.73
CA PHE A 120 -16.43 1.43 -36.27
C PHE A 120 -16.93 2.83 -35.90
N PHE A 121 -17.99 3.25 -36.58
CA PHE A 121 -18.51 4.61 -36.48
C PHE A 121 -20.00 4.62 -36.15
N LYS A 122 -20.42 5.58 -35.31
CA LYS A 122 -21.84 5.88 -35.05
C LYS A 122 -22.11 7.32 -35.46
N VAL A 123 -23.19 7.55 -36.21
CA VAL A 123 -23.54 8.88 -36.72
C VAL A 123 -24.91 9.30 -36.21
N TYR A 124 -24.98 10.51 -35.65
CA TYR A 124 -26.18 11.06 -35.02
C TYR A 124 -26.58 12.39 -35.65
N GLN A 125 -27.89 12.59 -35.77
CA GLN A 125 -28.49 13.88 -36.04
C GLN A 125 -29.12 14.41 -34.74
N GLY A 126 -28.43 15.33 -34.06
CA GLY A 126 -28.84 15.77 -32.73
C GLY A 126 -28.70 14.67 -31.68
N ARG A 127 -29.82 14.04 -31.30
CA ARG A 127 -29.85 12.89 -30.36
C ARG A 127 -30.21 11.58 -31.05
N ASP A 128 -30.68 11.63 -32.28
CA ASP A 128 -31.19 10.46 -32.99
C ASP A 128 -30.03 9.77 -33.72
N LEU A 129 -29.88 8.46 -33.50
CA LEU A 129 -28.91 7.63 -34.22
C LEU A 129 -29.41 7.43 -35.65
N ILE A 130 -28.61 7.88 -36.62
CA ILE A 130 -28.91 7.74 -38.04
C ILE A 130 -28.42 6.38 -38.55
N GLY A 131 -27.27 5.94 -38.06
CA GLY A 131 -26.75 4.60 -38.32
C GLY A 131 -25.38 4.36 -37.70
N ALA A 132 -24.99 3.09 -37.69
CA ALA A 132 -23.69 2.60 -37.27
C ALA A 132 -23.05 1.77 -38.40
N SER A 133 -21.73 1.84 -38.53
CA SER A 133 -21.00 0.96 -39.44
C SER A 133 -20.70 -0.39 -38.78
N GLN A 134 -20.43 -1.41 -39.58
CA GLN A 134 -19.86 -2.65 -39.06
C GLN A 134 -18.40 -2.44 -38.62
N PRO A 135 -17.96 -3.11 -37.54
CA PRO A 135 -16.56 -3.17 -37.14
C PRO A 135 -15.66 -3.71 -38.23
N ARG A 136 -14.49 -3.10 -38.39
CA ARG A 136 -13.44 -3.60 -39.27
C ARG A 136 -12.24 -4.00 -38.45
N PRO A 137 -11.97 -5.30 -38.31
CA PRO A 137 -10.96 -5.76 -37.39
C PRO A 137 -9.54 -5.56 -37.94
N ASN A 138 -8.59 -5.38 -37.02
CA ASN A 138 -7.15 -5.34 -37.22
C ASN A 138 -6.69 -4.26 -38.22
N ILE A 139 -7.14 -3.01 -38.04
CA ILE A 139 -6.70 -1.91 -38.91
C ILE A 139 -5.22 -1.59 -38.65
N PRO A 140 -4.32 -1.75 -39.65
CA PRO A 140 -2.90 -1.55 -39.44
C PRO A 140 -2.56 -0.07 -39.34
N LEU A 141 -2.19 0.39 -38.15
CA LEU A 141 -1.91 1.81 -37.95
C LEU A 141 -0.58 2.25 -38.61
N PRO A 142 -0.53 3.45 -39.23
CA PRO A 142 0.66 3.92 -39.91
C PRO A 142 1.82 4.15 -38.93
N SER A 143 2.99 3.63 -39.29
CA SER A 143 4.22 3.75 -38.50
C SER A 143 5.14 4.90 -38.94
N ASP A 144 4.88 5.46 -40.12
CA ASP A 144 5.66 6.52 -40.79
C ASP A 144 4.72 7.65 -41.23
N ILE A 145 5.08 8.89 -40.92
CA ILE A 145 4.33 10.12 -41.26
C ILE A 145 4.11 10.23 -42.78
N ASN A 146 5.04 9.72 -43.59
CA ASN A 146 4.96 9.84 -45.05
C ASN A 146 4.04 8.80 -45.71
N GLN A 147 3.43 7.91 -44.93
CA GLN A 147 2.60 6.82 -45.42
C GLN A 147 1.22 6.83 -44.74
N PRO A 148 0.34 7.80 -45.08
CA PRO A 148 -1.01 7.83 -44.54
C PRO A 148 -1.80 6.59 -45.00
N LEU A 149 -2.51 5.97 -44.07
CA LEU A 149 -3.39 4.84 -44.35
C LEU A 149 -4.74 5.37 -44.85
N ARG A 150 -5.12 5.01 -46.07
CA ARG A 150 -6.46 5.28 -46.59
C ARG A 150 -7.37 4.09 -46.34
N LEU A 151 -8.51 4.33 -45.70
CA LEU A 151 -9.51 3.30 -45.44
C LEU A 151 -10.60 3.33 -46.52
N GLU A 152 -11.10 2.15 -46.86
CA GLU A 152 -12.27 2.03 -47.74
C GLU A 152 -13.51 2.67 -47.09
N PRO A 153 -14.48 3.17 -47.86
CA PRO A 153 -15.69 3.77 -47.31
C PRO A 153 -16.45 2.87 -46.32
N PHE A 154 -17.00 3.45 -45.26
CA PHE A 154 -17.87 2.72 -44.32
C PHE A 154 -19.34 3.04 -44.62
N GLU A 155 -20.12 2.00 -44.93
CA GLU A 155 -21.55 2.10 -45.10
C GLU A 155 -22.24 2.09 -43.73
N LEU A 156 -23.20 3.00 -43.53
CA LEU A 156 -23.92 3.13 -42.27
C LEU A 156 -25.25 2.39 -42.33
N LEU A 157 -25.48 1.50 -41.38
CA LEU A 157 -26.70 0.72 -41.22
C LEU A 157 -27.55 1.29 -40.09
N THR A 158 -28.85 1.32 -40.29
CA THR A 158 -29.84 1.63 -39.23
C THR A 158 -29.93 0.48 -38.22
N GLU A 159 -30.63 0.68 -37.09
CA GLU A 159 -30.86 -0.38 -36.08
C GLU A 159 -31.58 -1.61 -36.67
N ASP A 160 -32.35 -1.43 -37.75
CA ASP A 160 -33.02 -2.51 -38.50
C ASP A 160 -32.09 -3.23 -39.51
N GLU A 161 -30.78 -2.96 -39.48
CA GLU A 161 -29.78 -3.42 -40.45
C GLU A 161 -30.05 -2.98 -41.92
N LYS A 162 -30.91 -1.97 -42.12
CA LYS A 162 -31.15 -1.37 -43.44
C LYS A 162 -30.13 -0.27 -43.70
N GLU A 163 -29.73 -0.10 -44.96
CA GLU A 163 -28.88 1.02 -45.39
C GLU A 163 -29.51 2.36 -44.97
N SER A 164 -28.78 3.14 -44.18
CA SER A 164 -29.23 4.47 -43.73
C SER A 164 -29.25 5.51 -44.86
N GLY A 165 -28.63 5.20 -46.00
CA GLY A 165 -28.41 6.13 -47.10
C GLY A 165 -27.27 7.12 -46.84
N TYR A 166 -26.46 6.90 -45.79
CA TYR A 166 -25.24 7.66 -45.49
C TYR A 166 -24.02 6.75 -45.50
N ARG A 167 -22.87 7.32 -45.88
CA ARG A 167 -21.58 6.63 -45.85
C ARG A 167 -20.45 7.60 -45.50
N LEU A 168 -19.41 7.05 -44.89
CA LEU A 168 -18.18 7.76 -44.58
C LEU A 168 -17.16 7.47 -45.66
N GLU A 169 -16.63 8.50 -46.30
CA GLU A 169 -15.65 8.40 -47.39
C GLU A 169 -14.40 9.23 -47.08
N ASN A 170 -13.34 9.04 -47.88
CA ASN A 170 -12.06 9.76 -47.74
C ASN A 170 -11.41 9.61 -46.36
N LEU A 171 -11.62 8.46 -45.72
CA LEU A 171 -11.06 8.17 -44.40
C LEU A 171 -9.55 7.96 -44.50
N THR A 172 -8.80 8.76 -43.75
CA THR A 172 -7.33 8.73 -43.76
C THR A 172 -6.80 8.78 -42.33
N ILE A 173 -5.89 7.89 -41.98
CA ILE A 173 -5.15 7.90 -40.72
C ILE A 173 -3.70 8.27 -41.01
N GLN A 174 -3.14 9.24 -40.29
CA GLN A 174 -1.75 9.67 -40.42
C GLN A 174 -1.09 9.85 -39.05
N LEU A 175 0.23 9.68 -39.00
CA LEU A 175 1.02 9.89 -37.78
C LEU A 175 1.38 11.38 -37.65
N LEU A 176 1.18 11.98 -36.47
CA LEU A 176 1.52 13.38 -36.21
C LEU A 176 2.97 13.50 -35.70
N GLU A 177 3.69 14.55 -36.12
CA GLU A 177 5.01 14.89 -35.57
C GLU A 177 4.87 15.58 -34.20
N ASP A 178 5.72 15.22 -33.24
CA ASP A 178 5.74 15.81 -31.89
C ASP A 178 5.97 17.34 -31.85
N LYS A 179 6.40 17.95 -32.96
CA LYS A 179 6.67 19.39 -33.05
C LYS A 179 5.42 20.27 -33.12
N GLU A 180 4.24 19.70 -33.34
CA GLU A 180 2.99 20.49 -33.44
C GLU A 180 2.20 20.59 -32.13
N LYS A 181 2.70 20.01 -31.03
CA LYS A 181 2.07 20.03 -29.69
C LYS A 181 1.91 21.44 -29.09
N GLU A 182 2.67 22.44 -29.54
CA GLU A 182 2.67 23.77 -28.90
C GLU A 182 1.67 24.79 -29.50
N ASP A 183 1.17 24.60 -30.73
CA ASP A 183 0.42 25.66 -31.43
C ASP A 183 -1.03 25.32 -31.82
N ARG A 184 -1.51 24.08 -31.61
CA ARG A 184 -2.91 23.72 -31.92
C ARG A 184 -3.79 23.87 -30.66
N PRO A 185 -4.80 24.76 -30.64
CA PRO A 185 -5.76 24.79 -29.55
C PRO A 185 -6.56 23.49 -29.58
N ARG A 186 -6.40 22.63 -28.56
CA ARG A 186 -7.29 21.49 -28.33
C ARG A 186 -8.72 21.99 -28.41
N GLN A 187 -9.50 21.39 -29.29
CA GLN A 187 -10.91 21.72 -29.51
C GLN A 187 -11.76 21.11 -28.39
N ASP A 188 -11.37 21.37 -27.13
CA ASP A 188 -12.20 21.10 -25.97
C ASP A 188 -13.34 22.11 -25.96
N PHE A 189 -14.55 21.59 -25.76
CA PHE A 189 -15.78 22.35 -25.73
C PHE A 189 -15.69 23.55 -24.77
N GLN A 190 -15.63 24.78 -25.31
CA GLN A 190 -16.11 25.96 -24.60
C GLN A 190 -17.65 25.94 -24.62
N GLU A 191 -18.24 25.36 -23.57
CA GLU A 191 -19.61 25.72 -23.21
C GLU A 191 -19.65 27.24 -22.96
N ARG A 192 -20.49 27.94 -23.71
CA ARG A 192 -20.72 29.38 -23.52
C ARG A 192 -21.20 29.62 -22.08
N ALA A 193 -20.37 30.28 -21.29
CA ALA A 193 -20.76 30.78 -19.97
C ALA A 193 -22.01 31.67 -20.11
N ILE A 194 -23.13 31.19 -19.56
CA ILE A 194 -24.30 32.03 -19.32
C ILE A 194 -23.93 32.91 -18.12
N ALA A 195 -23.75 34.21 -18.36
CA ALA A 195 -23.50 35.19 -17.31
C ALA A 195 -24.74 35.32 -16.40
N VAL A 196 -24.72 34.63 -15.26
CA VAL A 196 -25.65 34.88 -14.15
C VAL A 196 -25.07 36.05 -13.35
N TYR A 197 -25.73 37.20 -13.41
CA TYR A 197 -25.43 38.32 -12.51
C TYR A 197 -26.02 38.01 -11.14
N ASP A 198 -25.15 37.68 -10.18
CA ASP A 198 -25.54 37.53 -8.78
C ASP A 198 -25.46 38.90 -8.08
N ILE A 199 -26.62 39.43 -7.68
CA ILE A 199 -26.76 40.73 -7.00
C ILE A 199 -26.97 40.48 -5.50
N LEU A 200 -25.95 40.01 -4.79
CA LEU A 200 -25.83 40.16 -3.33
C LEU A 200 -24.34 40.10 -2.92
N PRO A 201 -23.84 40.98 -2.03
CA PRO A 201 -22.44 40.97 -1.61
C PRO A 201 -22.18 39.85 -0.59
N THR A 202 -21.26 38.94 -0.91
CA THR A 202 -20.78 37.90 0.00
C THR A 202 -19.81 38.47 1.03
N ALA A 203 -19.81 37.91 2.24
CA ALA A 203 -19.10 38.33 3.46
C ALA A 203 -17.55 38.45 3.40
N ASN A 204 -16.94 38.34 2.21
CA ASN A 204 -15.50 38.47 1.98
C ASN A 204 -15.05 39.90 1.60
N GLN A 205 -15.93 40.90 1.65
CA GLN A 205 -15.59 42.30 1.37
C GLN A 205 -15.20 43.13 2.60
N LEU A 206 -15.01 42.52 3.77
CA LEU A 206 -14.45 43.19 4.94
C LEU A 206 -13.20 42.44 5.41
N VAL A 207 -12.06 43.15 5.30
CA VAL A 207 -10.73 42.88 5.89
C VAL A 207 -9.70 42.18 5.00
N GLY A 208 -8.81 43.00 4.40
CA GLY A 208 -7.35 42.89 4.52
C GLY A 208 -6.59 41.91 3.61
N GLN A 209 -5.89 42.47 2.62
CA GLN A 209 -5.03 41.80 1.62
C GLN A 209 -3.70 41.26 2.15
N CYS A 210 -3.19 40.17 1.55
CA CYS A 210 -1.77 40.00 1.14
C CYS A 210 -1.67 38.93 0.02
N PRO A 211 -0.73 39.03 -0.95
CA PRO A 211 -0.82 38.37 -2.26
C PRO A 211 -0.26 36.93 -2.29
N PRO A 212 -0.65 36.10 -3.30
CA PRO A 212 -0.11 34.75 -3.49
C PRO A 212 1.20 34.78 -4.29
N SER A 213 2.22 34.10 -3.78
CA SER A 213 3.43 33.75 -4.54
C SER A 213 3.30 32.35 -5.13
N SER A 214 3.41 32.24 -6.45
CA SER A 214 3.55 31.00 -7.21
C SER A 214 4.78 30.17 -6.76
N PRO A 215 4.80 28.84 -6.98
CA PRO A 215 5.92 28.00 -6.58
C PRO A 215 7.06 28.08 -7.61
N PRO A 216 8.34 28.05 -7.21
CA PRO A 216 9.41 27.79 -8.14
C PRO A 216 9.65 26.28 -8.26
N PHE A 217 9.82 25.86 -9.50
CA PHE A 217 10.55 24.67 -9.89
C PHE A 217 12.07 24.85 -9.56
N VAL A 218 12.80 23.72 -9.50
CA VAL A 218 14.26 23.52 -9.70
C VAL A 218 15.06 22.94 -8.50
N ASP A 219 15.64 21.76 -8.79
CA ASP A 219 16.91 21.12 -8.41
C ASP A 219 17.61 21.25 -7.04
N LYS A 220 18.09 20.07 -6.62
CA LYS A 220 19.33 19.72 -5.88
C LYS A 220 19.75 20.50 -4.62
N LYS A 221 19.78 19.71 -3.52
CA LYS A 221 20.73 19.75 -2.39
C LYS A 221 21.07 21.14 -1.85
N ASP A 222 20.24 21.59 -0.92
CA ASP A 222 20.69 22.20 0.34
C ASP A 222 19.68 21.84 1.42
N CYS A 223 20.14 21.20 2.50
CA CYS A 223 19.32 20.97 3.69
C CYS A 223 18.96 22.33 4.27
N SER A 224 17.68 22.70 4.30
CA SER A 224 17.26 23.98 4.88
C SER A 224 17.66 24.05 6.35
N LEU A 225 18.07 25.24 6.81
CA LEU A 225 18.40 25.48 8.22
C LEU A 225 17.23 25.05 9.14
N GLU A 226 16.01 25.24 8.65
CA GLU A 226 14.77 24.81 9.30
C GLU A 226 14.74 23.30 9.53
N TYR A 227 15.12 22.49 8.55
CA TYR A 227 15.22 21.04 8.70
C TYR A 227 16.29 20.62 9.72
N ILE A 228 17.45 21.30 9.72
CA ILE A 228 18.54 21.03 10.68
C ILE A 228 18.09 21.35 12.12
N VAL A 229 17.41 22.49 12.31
CA VAL A 229 16.88 22.91 13.60
C VAL A 229 15.77 21.97 14.07
N ASP A 230 14.87 21.56 13.18
CA ASP A 230 13.80 20.61 13.48
C ASP A 230 14.36 19.24 13.90
N CYS A 231 15.40 18.76 13.22
CA CYS A 231 16.09 17.52 13.58
C CYS A 231 16.75 17.62 14.97
N ALA A 232 17.46 18.71 15.25
CA ALA A 232 18.12 18.92 16.54
C ALA A 232 17.11 19.04 17.70
N LEU A 233 15.99 19.76 17.47
CA LEU A 233 14.92 19.88 18.45
C LEU A 233 14.21 18.54 18.70
N ALA A 234 13.97 17.76 17.64
CA ALA A 234 13.38 16.43 17.77
C ALA A 234 14.29 15.48 18.57
N GLU A 235 15.62 15.58 18.40
CA GLU A 235 16.61 14.79 19.15
C GLU A 235 16.63 15.14 20.65
N ILE A 236 16.56 16.42 20.99
CA ILE A 236 16.58 16.90 22.38
C ILE A 236 15.24 16.66 23.10
N LEU A 237 14.13 16.82 22.38
CA LEU A 237 12.77 16.74 22.94
C LEU A 237 12.16 15.33 22.82
N GLY A 238 12.77 14.45 22.02
CA GLY A 238 12.27 13.10 21.77
C GLY A 238 10.97 13.06 20.94
N ARG A 239 10.55 14.18 20.35
CA ARG A 239 9.37 14.27 19.46
C ARG A 239 9.46 15.49 18.54
N ASN A 240 8.87 15.39 17.36
CA ASN A 240 8.67 16.54 16.47
C ASN A 240 7.38 17.27 16.87
N LEU A 241 7.48 18.57 17.15
CA LEU A 241 6.42 19.39 17.71
C LEU A 241 6.03 20.47 16.70
N LYS A 242 5.50 20.07 15.55
CA LYS A 242 4.95 21.03 14.59
C LYS A 242 3.67 21.65 15.18
N ASN A 243 3.70 22.97 15.42
CA ASN A 243 2.55 23.82 15.74
C ASN A 243 1.81 23.62 17.09
N ASP A 244 2.39 22.96 18.11
CA ASP A 244 1.81 22.92 19.48
C ASP A 244 2.75 23.52 20.55
N PRO A 245 2.57 24.82 20.89
CA PRO A 245 3.38 25.51 21.89
C PRO A 245 3.23 24.95 23.31
N LYS A 246 2.06 24.41 23.67
CA LYS A 246 1.80 23.90 25.02
C LYS A 246 2.50 22.57 25.22
N ALA A 247 2.41 21.69 24.23
CA ALA A 247 3.15 20.45 24.20
C ALA A 247 4.67 20.69 24.24
N PHE A 248 5.17 21.68 23.49
CA PHE A 248 6.58 22.05 23.51
C PHE A 248 7.09 22.39 24.91
N VAL A 249 6.44 23.33 25.59
CA VAL A 249 6.86 23.76 26.93
C VAL A 249 6.76 22.62 27.96
N ALA A 250 5.71 21.79 27.86
CA ALA A 250 5.54 20.64 28.76
C ALA A 250 6.67 19.60 28.62
N THR A 251 7.14 19.34 27.39
CA THR A 251 8.27 18.42 27.15
C THR A 251 9.60 19.01 27.58
N LEU A 252 9.80 20.31 27.35
CA LEU A 252 11.04 20.98 27.73
C LEU A 252 11.22 20.96 29.25
N ASN A 253 10.17 21.27 30.03
CA ASN A 253 10.17 21.20 31.49
C ASN A 253 10.32 19.77 32.04
N LYS A 254 10.03 18.75 31.22
CA LYS A 254 10.16 17.34 31.59
C LYS A 254 11.57 16.81 31.34
N ASN A 255 12.21 17.21 30.24
CA ASN A 255 13.52 16.72 29.81
C ASN A 255 14.68 17.51 30.42
N PHE A 256 14.45 18.76 30.83
CA PHE A 256 15.44 19.60 31.50
C PHE A 256 15.04 19.84 32.94
N THR A 257 15.89 19.40 33.87
CA THR A 257 15.71 19.67 35.30
C THR A 257 16.66 20.79 35.73
N ALA A 258 16.10 21.89 36.24
CA ALA A 258 16.88 23.00 36.74
C ALA A 258 17.48 22.66 38.12
N LYS A 259 18.79 22.74 38.25
CA LYS A 259 19.54 22.70 39.52
C LYS A 259 20.19 24.05 39.74
N VAL A 260 19.85 24.70 40.86
CA VAL A 260 20.48 25.97 41.24
C VAL A 260 21.75 25.65 42.02
N ASN A 261 22.90 25.87 41.39
CA ASN A 261 24.22 25.67 41.99
C ASN A 261 24.92 27.03 42.09
N ASN A 262 25.39 27.40 43.28
CA ASN A 262 26.26 28.58 43.51
C ASN A 262 25.80 29.89 42.84
N GLY A 263 24.49 30.17 42.86
CA GLY A 263 23.93 31.43 42.35
C GLY A 263 23.69 31.48 40.83
N TYR A 264 23.90 30.38 40.10
CA TYR A 264 23.45 30.23 38.71
C TYR A 264 22.56 28.98 38.53
N THR A 265 21.66 29.05 37.55
CA THR A 265 20.78 27.94 37.19
C THR A 265 21.47 27.06 36.17
N GLU A 266 21.78 25.83 36.55
CA GLU A 266 22.29 24.78 35.68
C GLU A 266 21.13 23.88 35.25
N TYR A 267 21.07 23.48 33.98
CA TYR A 267 20.02 22.59 33.48
C TYR A 267 20.64 21.23 33.17
N GLU A 268 20.18 20.20 33.88
CA GLU A 268 20.58 18.81 33.61
C GLU A 268 19.57 18.18 32.66
N TRP A 269 20.05 17.79 31.47
CA TRP A 269 19.27 17.08 30.47
C TRP A 269 19.22 15.59 30.82
N SER A 270 18.02 15.07 31.07
CA SER A 270 17.78 13.64 31.28
C SER A 270 17.07 13.07 30.05
N PRO A 271 17.72 12.20 29.24
CA PRO A 271 17.06 11.61 28.08
C PRO A 271 15.88 10.75 28.53
N GLN A 272 14.69 11.05 28.01
CA GLN A 272 13.51 10.21 28.23
C GLN A 272 13.74 8.83 27.59
N ALA A 273 13.21 7.76 28.19
CA ALA A 273 13.06 6.48 27.47
C ALA A 273 12.39 6.78 26.13
N TYR A 274 13.08 6.48 25.03
CA TYR A 274 12.79 7.00 23.70
C TYR A 274 11.30 6.84 23.36
N ALA A 275 10.58 7.97 23.41
CA ALA A 275 9.25 8.05 22.86
C ALA A 275 9.43 8.09 21.33
N PRO A 276 8.88 7.14 20.56
CA PRO A 276 8.95 7.22 19.11
C PRO A 276 8.30 8.53 18.67
N VAL A 277 8.92 9.22 17.71
CA VAL A 277 8.33 10.36 16.99
C VAL A 277 6.91 9.95 16.59
N GLN A 278 5.87 10.70 16.93
CA GLN A 278 4.50 10.19 16.75
C GLN A 278 3.93 10.64 15.40
N ASN A 279 3.45 9.70 14.58
CA ASN A 279 2.32 9.96 13.67
C ASN A 279 1.04 10.08 14.52
N ASP A 280 -0.07 10.57 13.97
CA ASP A 280 -1.35 10.74 14.71
C ASP A 280 -1.84 9.47 15.44
N LEU A 281 -1.36 8.30 14.98
CA LEU A 281 -1.60 6.96 15.52
C LEU A 281 -0.53 6.42 16.49
N GLY A 282 0.47 7.21 16.86
CA GLY A 282 1.40 6.90 17.95
C GLY A 282 2.53 5.91 17.63
N GLY A 283 2.69 5.47 16.38
CA GLY A 283 3.83 4.63 15.96
C GLY A 283 4.52 5.23 14.74
N THR A 284 5.79 5.62 14.85
CA THR A 284 6.68 5.74 13.66
C THR A 284 7.84 4.77 13.74
N VAL A 285 8.23 4.37 14.95
CA VAL A 285 9.32 3.45 15.23
C VAL A 285 8.84 2.53 16.36
N SER A 286 8.74 1.22 16.11
CA SER A 286 8.53 0.24 17.20
C SER A 286 9.69 0.36 18.20
N GLY A 287 9.46 0.14 19.50
CA GLY A 287 10.54 0.15 20.49
C GLY A 287 11.71 -0.78 20.10
N ALA A 288 11.41 -1.90 19.42
CA ALA A 288 12.44 -2.78 18.88
C ALA A 288 13.17 -2.20 17.67
N GLN A 289 12.46 -1.50 16.77
CA GLN A 289 13.10 -0.79 15.66
C GLN A 289 13.99 0.35 16.19
N ALA A 290 13.55 1.08 17.22
CA ALA A 290 14.34 2.14 17.84
C ALA A 290 15.61 1.56 18.45
N SER A 291 15.48 0.43 19.18
CA SER A 291 16.64 -0.28 19.71
C SER A 291 17.60 -0.75 18.61
N LEU A 292 17.09 -1.26 17.49
CA LEU A 292 17.90 -1.72 16.37
C LEU A 292 18.61 -0.54 15.68
N TYR A 293 17.89 0.55 15.40
CA TYR A 293 18.45 1.77 14.82
C TYR A 293 19.52 2.39 15.70
N HIS A 294 19.30 2.48 17.02
CA HIS A 294 20.31 2.99 17.94
C HIS A 294 21.56 2.10 17.99
N ARG A 295 21.39 0.78 18.00
CA ARG A 295 22.51 -0.16 17.90
C ARG A 295 23.26 0.04 16.58
N ALA A 296 22.55 0.22 15.47
CA ALA A 296 23.13 0.48 14.17
C ALA A 296 23.91 1.80 14.12
N LYS A 297 23.32 2.89 14.66
CA LYS A 297 23.96 4.21 14.74
C LYS A 297 25.22 4.18 15.62
N SER A 298 25.18 3.48 16.75
CA SER A 298 26.37 3.29 17.60
C SER A 298 27.46 2.51 16.87
N ALA A 299 27.10 1.37 16.24
CA ALA A 299 28.04 0.58 15.47
C ALA A 299 28.67 1.38 14.32
N LEU A 300 27.86 2.19 13.61
CA LEU A 300 28.36 3.07 12.55
C LEU A 300 29.35 4.12 13.09
N ASN A 301 29.03 4.76 14.21
CA ASN A 301 29.92 5.73 14.85
C ASN A 301 31.27 5.13 15.25
N ASP A 302 31.30 3.84 15.60
CA ASP A 302 32.54 3.12 15.92
C ASP A 302 33.27 2.62 14.66
N ILE A 303 32.53 2.18 13.63
CA ILE A 303 33.10 1.70 12.37
C ILE A 303 33.79 2.82 11.59
N LEU A 304 33.17 3.99 11.46
CA LEU A 304 33.68 5.05 10.56
C LEU A 304 35.11 5.54 10.92
N PRO A 305 35.45 5.82 12.19
CA PRO A 305 36.81 6.20 12.56
C PRO A 305 37.82 5.06 12.34
N LEU A 306 37.44 3.81 12.59
CA LEU A 306 38.31 2.65 12.36
C LEU A 306 38.57 2.46 10.86
N LEU A 307 37.52 2.56 10.04
CA LEU A 307 37.59 2.45 8.59
C LEU A 307 38.52 3.52 8.00
N ASN A 308 38.46 4.75 8.51
CA ASN A 308 39.35 5.85 8.11
C ASN A 308 40.82 5.62 8.48
N LYS A 309 41.09 4.88 9.56
CA LYS A 309 42.45 4.60 10.04
C LYS A 309 43.09 3.39 9.35
N LEU A 310 42.32 2.57 8.65
CA LEU A 310 42.87 1.41 7.95
C LEU A 310 43.86 1.85 6.88
N TYR A 311 45.02 1.19 6.83
CA TYR A 311 46.01 1.36 5.76
C TYR A 311 46.38 0.00 5.14
N ALA A 312 46.83 0.02 3.89
CA ALA A 312 47.18 -1.22 3.19
C ALA A 312 48.48 -1.80 3.75
N LEU A 313 48.46 -3.08 4.12
CA LEU A 313 49.63 -3.88 4.48
C LEU A 313 50.37 -4.39 3.23
N ASN A 314 49.68 -4.43 2.09
CA ASN A 314 50.28 -4.79 0.81
C ASN A 314 51.04 -3.59 0.22
N PRO A 315 52.38 -3.64 0.06
CA PRO A 315 53.14 -2.55 -0.53
C PRO A 315 52.85 -2.34 -2.02
N ALA A 316 52.23 -3.32 -2.68
CA ALA A 316 51.75 -3.21 -4.06
C ALA A 316 50.27 -2.79 -4.17
N ALA A 317 49.62 -2.41 -3.06
CA ALA A 317 48.25 -1.92 -3.09
C ALA A 317 48.16 -0.59 -3.83
N ASP A 318 47.19 -0.49 -4.74
CA ASP A 318 46.82 0.77 -5.35
C ASP A 318 46.01 1.61 -4.35
N LEU A 319 46.56 2.76 -3.96
CA LEU A 319 45.96 3.69 -3.01
C LEU A 319 44.60 4.21 -3.50
N GLN A 320 44.41 4.39 -4.81
CA GLN A 320 43.13 4.86 -5.35
C GLN A 320 42.04 3.80 -5.18
N ASN A 321 42.37 2.53 -5.44
CA ASN A 321 41.44 1.42 -5.23
C ASN A 321 41.14 1.19 -3.75
N ALA A 322 42.15 1.37 -2.89
CA ALA A 322 41.99 1.28 -1.44
C ALA A 322 41.03 2.36 -0.90
N ASP A 323 41.21 3.62 -1.33
CA ASP A 323 40.33 4.72 -0.93
C ASP A 323 38.92 4.55 -1.50
N ALA A 324 38.78 4.12 -2.77
CA ALA A 324 37.48 3.84 -3.37
C ALA A 324 36.71 2.75 -2.60
N MET A 325 37.38 1.68 -2.19
CA MET A 325 36.75 0.62 -1.40
C MET A 325 36.29 1.12 -0.02
N ARG A 326 37.09 2.00 0.60
CA ARG A 326 36.72 2.66 1.86
C ARG A 326 35.45 3.51 1.71
N GLU A 327 35.35 4.28 0.63
CA GLU A 327 34.17 5.11 0.33
C GLU A 327 32.92 4.29 0.08
N ILE A 328 33.03 3.17 -0.65
CA ILE A 328 31.90 2.26 -0.92
C ILE A 328 31.34 1.71 0.40
N ILE A 329 32.19 1.15 1.25
CA ILE A 329 31.77 0.58 2.54
C ILE A 329 31.17 1.65 3.45
N ARG A 330 31.77 2.86 3.48
CA ARG A 330 31.21 3.99 4.23
C ARG A 330 29.79 4.31 3.76
N THR A 331 29.59 4.41 2.46
CA THR A 331 28.29 4.75 1.87
C THR A 331 27.26 3.68 2.19
N GLU A 332 27.58 2.41 1.96
CA GLU A 332 26.69 1.29 2.23
C GLU A 332 26.33 1.17 3.73
N ALA A 333 27.28 1.41 4.64
CA ALA A 333 27.03 1.39 6.08
C ALA A 333 26.12 2.53 6.54
N ILE A 334 26.25 3.73 5.95
CA ILE A 334 25.35 4.87 6.23
C ILE A 334 23.94 4.57 5.71
N GLU A 335 23.82 4.09 4.48
CA GLU A 335 22.55 3.69 3.87
C GLU A 335 21.84 2.61 4.71
N LEU A 336 22.59 1.63 5.23
CA LEU A 336 22.07 0.60 6.12
C LEU A 336 21.43 1.21 7.38
N VAL A 337 22.12 2.13 8.06
CA VAL A 337 21.56 2.78 9.26
C VAL A 337 20.32 3.60 8.91
N ASN A 338 20.33 4.33 7.79
CA ASN A 338 19.19 5.12 7.34
C ASN A 338 17.96 4.25 7.07
N GLU A 339 18.12 3.11 6.40
CA GLU A 339 17.03 2.17 6.14
C GLU A 339 16.48 1.53 7.42
N LEU A 340 17.35 1.22 8.40
CA LEU A 340 16.91 0.72 9.71
C LEU A 340 16.05 1.75 10.48
N GLY A 341 16.28 3.04 10.21
CA GLY A 341 15.52 4.16 10.75
C GLY A 341 14.32 4.60 9.91
N ALA A 342 13.98 3.88 8.83
CA ALA A 342 12.91 4.28 7.92
C ALA A 342 11.54 4.35 8.60
N THR A 343 10.75 5.37 8.22
CA THR A 343 9.39 5.55 8.70
C THR A 343 8.49 4.43 8.16
N GLY A 344 7.73 3.79 9.04
CA GLY A 344 6.93 2.61 8.67
C GLY A 344 7.68 1.28 8.75
N GLY A 345 8.92 1.32 9.24
CA GLY A 345 9.74 0.14 9.45
C GLY A 345 10.76 -0.08 8.34
N PRO A 346 11.86 -0.79 8.64
CA PRO A 346 12.89 -1.15 7.66
C PRO A 346 12.34 -2.04 6.55
N ARG A 347 12.71 -1.73 5.31
CA ARG A 347 12.38 -2.54 4.13
C ARG A 347 13.26 -3.80 4.11
N ILE A 348 12.66 -4.96 4.35
CA ILE A 348 13.39 -6.22 4.57
C ILE A 348 14.38 -6.50 3.42
N GLN A 349 13.88 -6.51 2.19
CA GLN A 349 14.70 -6.77 0.99
C GLN A 349 15.85 -5.77 0.82
N ARG A 350 15.62 -4.49 1.13
CA ARG A 350 16.64 -3.44 0.99
C ARG A 350 17.75 -3.61 2.02
N VAL A 351 17.37 -3.87 3.27
CA VAL A 351 18.31 -4.11 4.36
C VAL A 351 19.11 -5.40 4.10
N ASP A 352 18.45 -6.47 3.66
CA ASP A 352 19.11 -7.71 3.30
C ASP A 352 20.11 -7.54 2.15
N ASN A 353 19.74 -6.78 1.11
CA ASN A 353 20.65 -6.45 0.01
C ASN A 353 21.85 -5.64 0.50
N LEU A 354 21.68 -4.65 1.38
CA LEU A 354 22.78 -3.85 1.93
C LEU A 354 23.75 -4.71 2.74
N PHE A 355 23.23 -5.61 3.58
CA PHE A 355 24.07 -6.59 4.26
C PHE A 355 24.75 -7.54 3.28
N GLN A 356 24.04 -8.04 2.26
CA GLN A 356 24.63 -8.94 1.27
C GLN A 356 25.77 -8.27 0.51
N LEU A 357 25.66 -6.97 0.20
CA LEU A 357 26.74 -6.19 -0.38
C LEU A 357 27.90 -6.04 0.59
N LEU A 358 27.65 -5.61 1.82
CA LEU A 358 28.69 -5.33 2.82
C LEU A 358 29.46 -6.59 3.27
N ILE A 359 28.74 -7.65 3.64
CA ILE A 359 29.29 -8.84 4.31
C ILE A 359 29.12 -10.15 3.52
N GLY A 360 28.37 -10.15 2.41
CA GLY A 360 28.13 -11.34 1.57
C GLY A 360 26.87 -12.14 1.94
N SER A 361 26.62 -13.22 1.20
CA SER A 361 25.46 -14.11 1.43
C SER A 361 25.63 -14.93 2.71
N ALA A 362 24.52 -15.17 3.42
CA ALA A 362 24.50 -16.04 4.60
C ALA A 362 24.86 -17.50 4.28
N GLU A 363 24.64 -17.95 3.04
CA GLU A 363 24.92 -19.32 2.59
C GLU A 363 26.42 -19.60 2.39
N ASP A 364 27.23 -18.54 2.22
CA ASP A 364 28.69 -18.66 2.06
C ASP A 364 29.41 -18.87 3.40
N ASN A 365 28.69 -18.78 4.53
CA ASN A 365 29.21 -18.78 5.89
C ASN A 365 29.51 -20.18 6.46
N ASN A 366 30.08 -21.09 5.66
CA ASN A 366 30.58 -22.39 6.14
C ASN A 366 31.89 -22.29 6.97
N GLY A 367 32.07 -21.19 7.70
CA GLY A 367 33.14 -20.95 8.67
C GLY A 367 33.15 -19.48 9.12
N SER A 368 33.27 -19.24 10.44
CA SER A 368 33.29 -17.88 11.03
C SER A 368 34.46 -17.00 10.58
N ASP A 369 35.38 -17.53 9.78
CA ASP A 369 36.57 -16.84 9.28
C ASP A 369 36.44 -16.30 7.85
N ARG A 370 35.39 -16.64 7.12
CA ARG A 370 35.25 -16.20 5.72
C ARG A 370 34.40 -14.94 5.62
N VAL A 371 35.09 -13.80 5.59
CA VAL A 371 34.52 -12.52 5.17
C VAL A 371 34.18 -12.60 3.68
N SER A 372 32.97 -12.17 3.31
CA SER A 372 32.48 -12.08 1.93
C SER A 372 32.05 -10.62 1.64
N GLY A 373 31.52 -10.35 0.43
CA GLY A 373 31.06 -9.02 0.05
C GLY A 373 32.17 -7.96 -0.07
N GLN A 374 31.81 -6.70 0.13
CA GLN A 374 32.75 -5.58 0.05
C GLN A 374 33.82 -5.62 1.14
N LEU A 375 33.53 -6.14 2.32
CA LEU A 375 34.55 -6.32 3.36
C LEU A 375 35.67 -7.27 2.92
N LYS A 376 35.34 -8.32 2.15
CA LYS A 376 36.35 -9.22 1.59
C LYS A 376 37.21 -8.48 0.56
N ASN A 377 36.57 -7.75 -0.34
CA ASN A 377 37.27 -6.95 -1.34
C ASN A 377 38.21 -5.93 -0.68
N LEU A 378 37.78 -5.30 0.41
CA LEU A 378 38.63 -4.43 1.23
C LEU A 378 39.82 -5.19 1.82
N ALA A 379 39.59 -6.36 2.42
CA ALA A 379 40.66 -7.17 2.98
C ALA A 379 41.68 -7.59 1.92
N ASP A 380 41.23 -7.97 0.73
CA ASP A 380 42.07 -8.39 -0.39
C ASP A 380 42.90 -7.22 -0.94
N VAL A 381 42.28 -6.05 -1.15
CA VAL A 381 42.97 -4.84 -1.64
C VAL A 381 43.99 -4.33 -0.63
N PHE A 382 43.65 -4.29 0.66
CA PHE A 382 44.53 -3.82 1.71
C PHE A 382 45.57 -4.89 2.12
N GLY A 383 45.38 -6.15 1.74
CA GLY A 383 46.22 -7.26 2.18
C GLY A 383 46.08 -7.56 3.68
N LEU A 384 44.87 -7.39 4.23
CA LEU A 384 44.55 -7.61 5.65
C LEU A 384 44.41 -9.12 5.92
N ASN A 385 45.55 -9.82 5.93
CA ASN A 385 45.66 -11.24 6.25
C ASN A 385 46.64 -11.38 7.44
N PRO A 386 46.35 -12.25 8.44
CA PRO A 386 47.28 -12.55 9.53
C PRO A 386 48.69 -12.92 9.05
N ASP A 387 48.83 -13.57 7.89
CA ASP A 387 50.13 -13.95 7.32
C ASP A 387 51.00 -12.75 6.89
N ARG A 388 50.41 -11.55 6.78
CA ARG A 388 51.09 -10.30 6.38
C ARG A 388 51.38 -9.36 7.55
N VAL A 389 50.99 -9.74 8.76
CA VAL A 389 51.24 -8.96 9.97
C VAL A 389 52.62 -9.29 10.50
N ASN A 390 53.54 -8.33 10.44
CA ASN A 390 54.92 -8.46 10.91
C ASN A 390 55.25 -7.54 12.09
N THR A 391 54.52 -6.44 12.25
CA THR A 391 54.74 -5.45 13.33
C THR A 391 53.50 -5.27 14.21
N VAL A 392 53.71 -4.72 15.41
CA VAL A 392 52.62 -4.39 16.35
C VAL A 392 51.63 -3.40 15.76
N ASP A 393 52.10 -2.44 14.96
CA ASP A 393 51.23 -1.47 14.29
C ASP A 393 50.36 -2.15 13.23
N GLU A 394 50.92 -3.11 12.48
CA GLU A 394 50.18 -3.90 11.50
C GLU A 394 49.16 -4.84 12.17
N GLU A 395 49.49 -5.38 13.34
CA GLU A 395 48.57 -6.18 14.16
C GLU A 395 47.40 -5.32 14.64
N GLN A 396 47.66 -4.09 15.09
CA GLN A 396 46.62 -3.14 15.46
C GLN A 396 45.73 -2.78 14.25
N ASN A 397 46.32 -2.59 13.07
CA ASN A 397 45.57 -2.32 11.84
C ASN A 397 44.66 -3.49 11.42
N TYR A 398 45.18 -4.73 11.48
CA TYR A 398 44.38 -5.94 11.25
C TYR A 398 43.28 -6.09 12.31
N GLY A 399 43.58 -5.80 13.58
CA GLY A 399 42.59 -5.77 14.66
C GLY A 399 41.46 -4.78 14.43
N ASN A 400 41.75 -3.57 13.93
CA ASN A 400 40.72 -2.59 13.57
C ASN A 400 39.77 -3.13 12.49
N PHE A 401 40.29 -3.86 11.51
CA PHE A 401 39.47 -4.52 10.49
C PHE A 401 38.57 -5.60 11.08
N LEU A 402 39.09 -6.43 11.98
CA LEU A 402 38.29 -7.45 12.68
C LEU A 402 37.16 -6.83 13.50
N ILE A 403 37.42 -5.70 14.18
CA ILE A 403 36.38 -4.98 14.94
C ILE A 403 35.26 -4.49 14.01
N ILE A 404 35.59 -3.89 12.86
CA ILE A 404 34.59 -3.45 11.87
C ILE A 404 33.72 -4.62 11.40
N ARG A 405 34.38 -5.73 11.04
CA ARG A 405 33.71 -6.97 10.63
C ARG A 405 32.74 -7.44 11.70
N ASP A 406 33.20 -7.55 12.94
CA ASP A 406 32.42 -8.09 14.05
C ASP A 406 31.20 -7.20 14.37
N TYR A 407 31.33 -5.87 14.29
CA TYR A 407 30.19 -4.95 14.40
C TYR A 407 29.12 -5.19 13.33
N LEU A 408 29.51 -5.38 12.08
CA LEU A 408 28.58 -5.62 10.97
C LEU A 408 27.87 -6.97 11.10
N PHE A 409 28.57 -8.04 11.52
CA PHE A 409 27.95 -9.33 11.80
C PHE A 409 27.01 -9.29 13.00
N ALA A 410 27.41 -8.61 14.10
CA ALA A 410 26.54 -8.43 15.25
C ALA A 410 25.26 -7.66 14.88
N LEU A 411 25.38 -6.66 14.01
CA LEU A 411 24.23 -5.92 13.49
C LEU A 411 23.35 -6.79 12.59
N ARG A 412 23.93 -7.62 11.73
CA ARG A 412 23.18 -8.60 10.91
C ARG A 412 22.40 -9.59 11.77
N ASN A 413 22.99 -10.11 12.84
CA ASN A 413 22.30 -11.01 13.76
C ASN A 413 21.13 -10.30 14.44
N SER A 414 21.35 -9.06 14.90
CA SER A 414 20.29 -8.22 15.48
C SER A 414 19.15 -7.96 14.50
N TRP A 415 19.47 -7.81 13.21
CA TRP A 415 18.49 -7.67 12.14
C TRP A 415 17.71 -8.97 11.90
N ASN A 416 18.39 -10.11 11.82
CA ASN A 416 17.73 -11.41 11.65
C ASN A 416 16.77 -11.69 12.82
N ASP A 417 17.20 -11.41 14.07
CA ASP A 417 16.34 -11.51 15.26
C ASP A 417 15.13 -10.57 15.15
N TYR A 418 15.34 -9.35 14.64
CA TYR A 418 14.25 -8.40 14.42
C TYR A 418 13.25 -8.92 13.38
N VAL A 419 13.70 -9.47 12.25
CA VAL A 419 12.84 -10.01 11.19
C VAL A 419 12.03 -11.20 11.70
N GLU A 420 12.69 -12.18 12.35
CA GLU A 420 12.04 -13.37 12.91
C GLU A 420 10.93 -12.99 13.90
N ASN A 421 11.18 -11.99 14.76
CA ASN A 421 10.18 -11.50 15.70
C ASN A 421 9.12 -10.57 15.06
N SER A 422 9.43 -9.91 13.94
CA SER A 422 8.49 -9.06 13.21
C SER A 422 7.42 -9.87 12.48
N GLU A 423 7.81 -11.00 11.86
CA GLU A 423 6.88 -11.91 11.18
C GLU A 423 5.89 -12.57 12.16
N GLY A 424 6.27 -12.74 13.42
CA GLY A 424 5.41 -13.28 14.48
C GLY A 424 4.37 -12.29 15.06
N GLY A 425 4.23 -11.08 14.51
CA GLY A 425 3.29 -10.08 15.01
C GLY A 425 3.68 -9.48 16.37
N ALA A 426 4.95 -9.59 16.78
CA ALA A 426 5.43 -9.05 18.05
C ALA A 426 5.49 -7.51 18.04
N TYR A 427 5.70 -6.89 16.87
CA TYR A 427 5.86 -5.43 16.74
C TYR A 427 4.70 -4.78 16.01
N ILE A 428 3.91 -4.01 16.76
CA ILE A 428 2.73 -3.29 16.26
C ILE A 428 3.12 -2.02 15.47
N GLY A 429 4.26 -1.41 15.78
CA GLY A 429 4.63 -0.07 15.29
C GLY A 429 4.62 0.08 13.76
N PRO A 430 5.40 -0.71 13.00
CA PRO A 430 5.39 -0.69 11.54
C PRO A 430 4.01 -0.95 10.94
N GLN A 431 3.28 -1.94 11.47
CA GLN A 431 1.95 -2.30 10.98
C GLN A 431 0.94 -1.16 11.19
N LEU A 432 1.04 -0.40 12.29
CA LEU A 432 0.20 0.79 12.51
C LEU A 432 0.47 1.90 11.50
N VAL A 433 1.72 2.07 11.04
CA VAL A 433 2.03 3.07 10.01
C VAL A 433 1.41 2.67 8.68
N LEU A 434 1.56 1.41 8.28
CA LEU A 434 0.94 0.90 7.05
C LEU A 434 -0.59 1.02 7.11
N LEU A 435 -1.18 0.65 8.25
CA LEU A 435 -2.62 0.80 8.47
C LEU A 435 -3.06 2.27 8.42
N SER A 436 -2.30 3.18 9.05
CA SER A 436 -2.54 4.62 8.99
C SER A 436 -2.56 5.13 7.55
N GLN A 437 -1.56 4.75 6.75
CA GLN A 437 -1.44 5.18 5.36
C GLN A 437 -2.61 4.64 4.54
N ALA A 438 -2.96 3.36 4.70
CA ALA A 438 -4.09 2.76 4.00
C ALA A 438 -5.43 3.43 4.36
N LEU A 439 -5.64 3.79 5.64
CA LEU A 439 -6.82 4.54 6.08
C LEU A 439 -6.88 5.95 5.46
N SER A 440 -5.74 6.64 5.36
CA SER A 440 -5.66 7.93 4.66
C SER A 440 -5.97 7.81 3.17
N VAL A 441 -5.47 6.77 2.49
CA VAL A 441 -5.77 6.48 1.08
C VAL A 441 -7.27 6.26 0.85
N VAL A 442 -7.95 5.56 1.77
CA VAL A 442 -9.41 5.39 1.72
C VAL A 442 -10.12 6.74 1.83
N ALA A 443 -9.71 7.61 2.78
CA ALA A 443 -10.33 8.92 2.94
C ALA A 443 -10.15 9.83 1.71
N GLU A 444 -8.97 9.79 1.08
CA GLU A 444 -8.68 10.52 -0.16
C GLU A 444 -9.49 9.99 -1.34
N SER A 445 -9.64 8.67 -1.44
CA SER A 445 -10.36 8.05 -2.56
C SER A 445 -11.87 8.26 -2.50
N VAL A 446 -12.42 8.53 -1.31
CA VAL A 446 -13.80 9.05 -1.22
C VAL A 446 -13.92 10.43 -1.87
N GLN A 447 -12.93 11.32 -1.70
CA GLN A 447 -12.92 12.63 -2.36
C GLN A 447 -12.83 12.50 -3.88
N GLU A 448 -12.01 11.57 -4.37
CA GLU A 448 -11.95 11.26 -5.79
C GLU A 448 -13.28 10.71 -6.32
N THR A 449 -13.95 9.85 -5.55
CA THR A 449 -15.29 9.35 -5.88
C THR A 449 -16.30 10.51 -5.98
N TYR A 450 -16.26 11.47 -5.05
CA TYR A 450 -17.09 12.67 -5.14
C TYR A 450 -16.80 13.49 -6.40
N ARG A 451 -15.53 13.68 -6.75
CA ARG A 451 -15.11 14.40 -7.96
C ARG A 451 -15.65 13.72 -9.22
N ILE A 452 -15.54 12.40 -9.31
CA ILE A 452 -16.05 11.62 -10.45
C ILE A 452 -17.58 11.72 -10.54
N MET A 453 -18.28 11.66 -9.40
CA MET A 453 -19.72 11.86 -9.35
C MET A 453 -20.12 13.26 -9.83
N GLU A 454 -19.37 14.30 -9.44
CA GLU A 454 -19.62 15.67 -9.88
C GLU A 454 -19.38 15.85 -11.39
N LEU A 455 -18.37 15.20 -11.96
CA LEU A 455 -18.12 15.20 -13.41
C LEU A 455 -19.28 14.62 -14.22
N VAL A 456 -20.04 13.67 -13.64
CA VAL A 456 -21.24 13.11 -14.28
C VAL A 456 -22.53 13.80 -13.84
N PHE A 457 -22.41 15.00 -13.26
CA PHE A 457 -23.51 15.84 -12.75
C PHE A 457 -24.31 15.23 -11.60
N LEU A 458 -23.75 14.25 -10.87
CA LEU A 458 -24.34 13.70 -9.65
C LEU A 458 -23.94 14.56 -8.44
N GLY A 459 -24.63 15.68 -8.26
CA GLY A 459 -24.36 16.66 -7.19
C GLY A 459 -24.78 16.22 -5.78
N ALA A 460 -24.38 16.99 -4.77
CA ALA A 460 -24.60 16.67 -3.36
C ALA A 460 -26.07 16.39 -2.98
N ALA A 461 -27.02 17.20 -3.46
CA ALA A 461 -28.45 17.02 -3.16
C ALA A 461 -29.01 15.71 -3.76
N GLU A 462 -28.54 15.31 -4.94
CA GLU A 462 -28.93 14.04 -5.55
C GLU A 462 -28.33 12.88 -4.75
N ARG A 463 -27.03 12.93 -4.39
CA ARG A 463 -26.39 11.90 -3.55
C ARG A 463 -27.08 11.72 -2.19
N GLN A 464 -27.59 12.80 -1.59
CA GLN A 464 -28.32 12.77 -0.32
C GLN A 464 -29.71 12.14 -0.44
N SER A 465 -30.34 12.18 -1.61
CA SER A 465 -31.68 11.62 -1.84
C SER A 465 -31.66 10.25 -2.52
N LEU A 466 -30.56 9.89 -3.17
CA LEU A 466 -30.40 8.65 -3.92
C LEU A 466 -30.14 7.47 -2.97
N ALA A 467 -31.19 6.72 -2.66
CA ALA A 467 -31.11 5.52 -1.83
C ALA A 467 -30.66 4.28 -2.64
N ILE A 468 -29.69 3.54 -2.09
CA ILE A 468 -29.23 2.26 -2.59
C ILE A 468 -29.94 1.15 -1.81
N ASP A 469 -30.72 0.33 -2.52
CA ASP A 469 -31.35 -0.87 -1.98
C ASP A 469 -30.48 -2.08 -2.29
N PHE A 470 -29.58 -2.42 -1.37
CA PHE A 470 -28.62 -3.50 -1.51
C PHE A 470 -29.25 -4.90 -1.69
N THR A 471 -30.56 -5.04 -1.44
CA THR A 471 -31.27 -6.31 -1.69
C THR A 471 -31.54 -6.55 -3.18
N LYS A 472 -31.43 -5.51 -4.01
CA LYS A 472 -31.71 -5.54 -5.45
C LYS A 472 -30.47 -5.73 -6.32
N VAL A 473 -29.34 -6.13 -5.75
CA VAL A 473 -28.08 -6.31 -6.49
C VAL A 473 -28.27 -7.26 -7.68
N LEU A 474 -27.73 -6.87 -8.83
CA LEU A 474 -27.73 -7.68 -10.05
C LEU A 474 -26.45 -8.52 -10.10
N SER A 475 -26.62 -9.82 -10.31
CA SER A 475 -25.48 -10.72 -10.51
C SER A 475 -24.83 -10.48 -11.87
N PRO A 476 -23.50 -10.27 -11.94
CA PRO A 476 -22.78 -10.19 -13.20
C PRO A 476 -22.94 -11.48 -14.02
N PRO A 477 -22.91 -11.40 -15.36
CA PRO A 477 -22.88 -12.58 -16.21
C PRO A 477 -21.64 -13.44 -15.89
N GLY A 478 -21.79 -14.77 -15.96
CA GLY A 478 -20.70 -15.73 -15.69
C GLY A 478 -20.48 -16.11 -14.22
N MET A 479 -21.21 -15.50 -13.27
CA MET A 479 -21.10 -15.83 -11.85
C MET A 479 -21.85 -17.11 -11.45
N PRO A 480 -21.37 -17.85 -10.42
CA PRO A 480 -22.11 -18.97 -9.84
C PRO A 480 -23.50 -18.53 -9.36
N ARG A 481 -24.50 -19.42 -9.48
CA ARG A 481 -25.91 -19.09 -9.22
C ARG A 481 -26.18 -18.51 -7.83
N ASP A 482 -25.45 -18.97 -6.83
CA ASP A 482 -25.64 -18.59 -5.42
C ASP A 482 -24.88 -17.31 -5.03
N VAL A 483 -24.02 -16.80 -5.91
CA VAL A 483 -23.23 -15.59 -5.66
C VAL A 483 -23.97 -14.38 -6.20
N ALA A 484 -24.16 -13.37 -5.35
CA ALA A 484 -24.78 -12.09 -5.68
C ALA A 484 -23.79 -11.20 -6.45
N PHE A 485 -22.59 -10.95 -5.92
CA PHE A 485 -21.56 -10.11 -6.52
C PHE A 485 -20.16 -10.51 -6.03
N PRO A 486 -19.09 -10.23 -6.79
CA PRO A 486 -17.74 -10.67 -6.43
C PRO A 486 -17.15 -9.69 -5.41
N LEU A 487 -16.35 -10.20 -4.47
CA LEU A 487 -15.62 -9.42 -3.50
C LEU A 487 -14.14 -9.28 -3.92
N PRO A 488 -13.45 -8.22 -3.45
CA PRO A 488 -12.01 -8.00 -3.66
C PRO A 488 -11.08 -9.18 -3.34
N ASP A 489 -11.46 -10.06 -2.43
CA ASP A 489 -10.69 -11.24 -2.03
C ASP A 489 -10.85 -12.45 -2.98
N GLY A 490 -11.53 -12.25 -4.11
CA GLY A 490 -11.85 -13.31 -5.07
C GLY A 490 -12.99 -14.22 -4.61
N THR A 491 -13.53 -14.00 -3.40
CA THR A 491 -14.73 -14.70 -2.94
C THR A 491 -15.99 -14.02 -3.49
N GLY A 492 -17.13 -14.68 -3.34
CA GLY A 492 -18.41 -14.15 -3.74
C GLY A 492 -19.29 -13.86 -2.53
N TYR A 493 -19.98 -12.71 -2.51
CA TYR A 493 -21.04 -12.49 -1.52
C TYR A 493 -22.27 -13.29 -1.89
N LEU A 494 -22.82 -14.09 -0.96
CA LEU A 494 -23.90 -15.03 -1.28
C LEU A 494 -25.27 -14.33 -1.32
N LYS A 495 -26.15 -14.77 -2.23
CA LYS A 495 -27.52 -14.23 -2.36
C LYS A 495 -28.36 -14.39 -1.09
N ARG A 496 -28.17 -15.49 -0.37
CA ARG A 496 -28.86 -15.75 0.91
C ARG A 496 -28.51 -14.72 1.99
N ASP A 497 -27.35 -14.09 1.89
CA ASP A 497 -26.85 -13.16 2.90
C ASP A 497 -27.22 -11.70 2.58
N LEU A 498 -27.85 -11.41 1.43
CA LEU A 498 -28.32 -10.06 1.06
C LEU A 498 -29.29 -9.46 2.09
N VAL A 499 -30.00 -10.31 2.83
CA VAL A 499 -30.89 -9.88 3.94
C VAL A 499 -30.14 -9.16 5.06
N ASN A 500 -28.82 -9.36 5.16
CA ASN A 500 -27.96 -8.72 6.14
C ASN A 500 -27.52 -7.30 5.72
N LEU A 501 -27.82 -6.87 4.48
CA LEU A 501 -27.47 -5.55 3.93
C LEU A 501 -28.59 -4.52 4.10
N VAL A 502 -29.42 -4.68 5.13
CA VAL A 502 -30.56 -3.81 5.45
C VAL A 502 -30.19 -2.95 6.68
N PRO A 503 -30.59 -1.66 6.76
CA PRO A 503 -31.48 -0.92 5.84
C PRO A 503 -30.80 -0.34 4.59
N PRO A 504 -31.59 0.05 3.57
CA PRO A 504 -31.10 0.87 2.47
C PRO A 504 -30.40 2.14 2.97
N MET A 505 -29.37 2.57 2.25
CA MET A 505 -28.57 3.75 2.61
C MET A 505 -28.42 4.68 1.41
N THR A 506 -28.37 5.98 1.64
CA THR A 506 -28.11 6.94 0.56
C THR A 506 -26.66 6.87 0.10
N VAL A 507 -26.39 7.25 -1.15
CA VAL A 507 -25.01 7.34 -1.67
C VAL A 507 -24.16 8.22 -0.76
N GLU A 508 -24.68 9.38 -0.36
CA GLU A 508 -23.98 10.29 0.54
C GLU A 508 -23.73 9.67 1.93
N GLY A 509 -24.71 8.94 2.47
CA GLY A 509 -24.57 8.26 3.77
C GLY A 509 -23.48 7.19 3.75
N LEU A 510 -23.40 6.42 2.66
CA LEU A 510 -22.37 5.40 2.49
C LEU A 510 -20.98 6.04 2.40
N LEU A 511 -20.80 7.03 1.53
CA LEU A 511 -19.50 7.68 1.32
C LEU A 511 -19.05 8.46 2.57
N THR A 512 -19.96 9.14 3.25
CA THR A 512 -19.65 9.82 4.52
C THR A 512 -19.19 8.84 5.58
N TRP A 513 -19.81 7.65 5.67
CA TRP A 513 -19.39 6.63 6.62
C TRP A 513 -17.99 6.08 6.28
N VAL A 514 -17.72 5.79 5.01
CA VAL A 514 -16.37 5.36 4.57
C VAL A 514 -15.33 6.44 4.85
N TRP A 515 -15.64 7.71 4.56
CA TRP A 515 -14.74 8.82 4.84
C TRP A 515 -14.44 8.95 6.33
N ARG A 516 -15.48 9.01 7.19
CA ARG A 516 -15.31 9.08 8.65
C ARG A 516 -14.53 7.89 9.18
N PHE A 517 -14.73 6.71 8.62
CA PHE A 517 -13.96 5.55 9.01
C PHE A 517 -12.47 5.71 8.67
N GLY A 518 -12.14 6.15 7.46
CA GLY A 518 -10.75 6.39 7.04
C GLY A 518 -10.06 7.55 7.75
N SER A 519 -10.78 8.63 8.07
CA SER A 519 -10.22 9.85 8.64
C SER A 519 -10.25 9.92 10.17
N GLU A 520 -11.27 9.34 10.81
CA GLU A 520 -11.56 9.56 12.23
C GLU A 520 -11.69 8.24 13.02
N GLU A 521 -12.66 7.39 12.67
CA GLU A 521 -13.05 6.23 13.49
C GLU A 521 -11.97 5.14 13.48
N GLY A 522 -11.45 4.78 12.30
CA GLY A 522 -10.38 3.78 12.16
C GLY A 522 -9.13 4.18 12.94
N PRO A 523 -8.60 5.40 12.76
CA PRO A 523 -7.49 5.90 13.57
C PRO A 523 -7.80 5.92 15.08
N ALA A 524 -8.98 6.41 15.49
CA ALA A 524 -9.36 6.45 16.90
C ALA A 524 -9.45 5.04 17.52
N LEU A 525 -10.01 4.07 16.79
CA LEU A 525 -10.10 2.67 17.20
C LEU A 525 -8.72 2.02 17.34
N ALA A 526 -7.81 2.26 16.40
CA ALA A 526 -6.44 1.76 16.50
C ALA A 526 -5.72 2.35 17.72
N LYS A 527 -5.89 3.64 17.98
CA LYS A 527 -5.25 4.35 19.10
C LYS A 527 -5.79 3.93 20.47
N ALA A 528 -7.12 3.80 20.59
CA ALA A 528 -7.77 3.50 21.87
C ALA A 528 -7.87 1.98 22.16
N GLY A 529 -8.13 1.18 21.13
CA GLY A 529 -8.38 -0.26 21.26
C GLY A 529 -7.14 -1.14 21.14
N GLY A 530 -5.99 -0.61 20.70
CA GLY A 530 -4.75 -1.36 20.53
C GLY A 530 -4.93 -2.57 19.59
N LYS A 531 -4.20 -3.66 19.84
CA LYS A 531 -4.27 -4.87 18.99
C LYS A 531 -5.68 -5.45 18.86
N LEU A 532 -6.45 -5.48 19.95
CA LEU A 532 -7.82 -6.02 19.96
C LEU A 532 -8.78 -5.14 19.16
N GLY A 533 -8.72 -3.81 19.36
CA GLY A 533 -9.54 -2.87 18.60
C GLY A 533 -9.26 -2.91 17.09
N ILE A 534 -8.02 -3.20 16.70
CA ILE A 534 -7.66 -3.36 15.29
C ILE A 534 -8.15 -4.71 14.75
N ALA A 535 -7.82 -5.81 15.43
CA ALA A 535 -8.13 -7.16 14.97
C ALA A 535 -9.64 -7.46 14.91
N GLU A 536 -10.42 -6.90 15.83
CA GLU A 536 -11.88 -7.08 15.88
C GLU A 536 -12.59 -5.87 15.25
N GLY A 537 -12.41 -4.69 15.83
CA GLY A 537 -13.17 -3.49 15.45
C GLY A 537 -12.91 -2.99 14.02
N ILE A 538 -11.64 -2.80 13.65
CA ILE A 538 -11.27 -2.31 12.31
C ILE A 538 -11.58 -3.38 11.26
N VAL A 539 -11.25 -4.65 11.51
CA VAL A 539 -11.52 -5.74 10.55
C VAL A 539 -13.03 -5.87 10.26
N ASP A 540 -13.88 -5.87 11.29
CA ASP A 540 -15.33 -5.99 11.13
C ASP A 540 -15.93 -4.79 10.40
N THR A 541 -15.55 -3.58 10.81
CA THR A 541 -16.06 -2.34 10.20
C THR A 541 -15.64 -2.24 8.74
N THR A 542 -14.36 -2.50 8.46
CA THR A 542 -13.82 -2.48 7.09
C THR A 542 -14.48 -3.54 6.22
N THR A 543 -14.70 -4.75 6.75
CA THR A 543 -15.38 -5.82 6.01
C THR A 543 -16.79 -5.40 5.62
N LYS A 544 -17.53 -4.80 6.56
CA LYS A 544 -18.89 -4.32 6.30
C LYS A 544 -18.90 -3.20 5.26
N LEU A 545 -18.04 -2.20 5.39
CA LEU A 545 -17.92 -1.10 4.44
C LEU A 545 -17.51 -1.58 3.04
N MET A 546 -16.52 -2.47 2.95
CA MET A 546 -16.08 -3.10 1.71
C MET A 546 -17.25 -3.77 0.99
N ILE A 547 -18.04 -4.57 1.72
CA ILE A 547 -19.21 -5.27 1.16
C ILE A 547 -20.26 -4.28 0.66
N LEU A 548 -20.58 -3.24 1.45
CA LEU A 548 -21.59 -2.24 1.08
C LEU A 548 -21.17 -1.41 -0.14
N VAL A 549 -19.93 -0.96 -0.19
CA VAL A 549 -19.37 -0.22 -1.33
C VAL A 549 -19.35 -1.10 -2.58
N GLN A 550 -18.92 -2.35 -2.45
CA GLN A 550 -18.93 -3.29 -3.56
C GLN A 550 -20.35 -3.55 -4.05
N ALA A 551 -21.30 -3.81 -3.15
CA ALA A 551 -22.71 -4.01 -3.47
C ALA A 551 -23.31 -2.78 -4.19
N ALA A 552 -22.94 -1.56 -3.79
CA ALA A 552 -23.39 -0.33 -4.43
C ALA A 552 -23.01 -0.30 -5.93
N SER A 553 -21.84 -0.81 -6.31
CA SER A 553 -21.38 -0.86 -7.71
C SER A 553 -22.16 -1.85 -8.60
N PHE A 554 -22.94 -2.77 -8.01
CA PHE A 554 -23.78 -3.75 -8.71
C PHE A 554 -25.28 -3.56 -8.47
N THR A 555 -25.65 -2.57 -7.65
CA THR A 555 -27.07 -2.29 -7.36
C THR A 555 -27.64 -1.41 -8.46
N PRO A 556 -28.79 -1.76 -9.05
CA PRO A 556 -29.47 -0.90 -10.01
C PRO A 556 -30.08 0.28 -9.26
N VAL A 557 -29.57 1.48 -9.56
CA VAL A 557 -30.05 2.75 -8.98
C VAL A 557 -30.78 3.56 -10.05
N SER A 558 -31.79 4.34 -9.65
CA SER A 558 -32.65 5.11 -10.58
C SER A 558 -31.91 6.20 -11.36
N SER A 559 -30.82 6.74 -10.83
CA SER A 559 -30.06 7.82 -11.48
C SER A 559 -29.20 7.29 -12.63
N ASN A 560 -29.28 7.94 -13.80
CA ASN A 560 -28.40 7.65 -14.94
C ASN A 560 -26.96 8.08 -14.67
N ALA A 561 -26.75 9.13 -13.86
CA ALA A 561 -25.42 9.64 -13.53
C ALA A 561 -24.66 8.63 -12.66
N PHE A 562 -25.33 8.04 -11.66
CA PHE A 562 -24.74 7.00 -10.81
C PHE A 562 -24.35 5.73 -11.60
N ARG A 563 -25.11 5.38 -12.64
CA ARG A 563 -24.86 4.19 -13.47
C ARG A 563 -23.72 4.35 -14.49
N ARG A 564 -23.05 5.50 -14.53
CA ARG A 564 -21.89 5.70 -15.40
C ARG A 564 -20.73 4.83 -14.94
N GLU A 565 -20.04 4.20 -15.88
CA GLU A 565 -18.97 3.25 -15.55
C GLU A 565 -17.85 3.87 -14.72
N GLY A 566 -17.53 5.16 -14.93
CA GLY A 566 -16.55 5.87 -14.10
C GLY A 566 -16.92 5.89 -12.61
N VAL A 567 -18.20 6.06 -12.27
CA VAL A 567 -18.68 6.03 -10.87
C VAL A 567 -18.62 4.61 -10.32
N LEU A 568 -19.08 3.63 -11.10
CA LEU A 568 -19.06 2.22 -10.68
C LEU A 568 -17.64 1.71 -10.47
N ARG A 569 -16.71 2.09 -11.35
CA ARG A 569 -15.27 1.79 -11.23
C ARG A 569 -14.67 2.43 -9.97
N ALA A 570 -14.94 3.72 -9.73
CA ALA A 570 -14.46 4.40 -8.52
C ALA A 570 -14.94 3.71 -7.23
N LEU A 571 -16.19 3.24 -7.19
CA LEU A 571 -16.71 2.46 -6.06
C LEU A 571 -15.99 1.11 -5.90
N ARG A 572 -15.71 0.40 -7.00
CA ARG A 572 -14.94 -0.86 -6.94
C ARG A 572 -13.51 -0.63 -6.45
N ASP A 573 -12.86 0.43 -6.91
CA ASP A 573 -11.52 0.82 -6.47
C ASP A 573 -11.51 1.16 -4.97
N LEU A 574 -12.53 1.88 -4.49
CA LEU A 574 -12.71 2.16 -3.06
C LEU A 574 -12.92 0.88 -2.23
N ALA A 575 -13.69 -0.09 -2.76
CA ALA A 575 -13.84 -1.39 -2.11
C ALA A 575 -12.52 -2.17 -2.04
N MET A 576 -11.68 -2.11 -3.08
CA MET A 576 -10.34 -2.72 -3.08
C MET A 576 -9.42 -2.09 -2.03
N GLN A 577 -9.48 -0.78 -1.82
CA GLN A 577 -8.67 -0.11 -0.79
C GLN A 577 -9.13 -0.46 0.63
N LEU A 578 -10.44 -0.55 0.86
CA LEU A 578 -10.98 -1.08 2.11
C LEU A 578 -10.50 -2.52 2.33
N TYR A 579 -10.46 -3.36 1.29
CA TYR A 579 -9.89 -4.69 1.40
C TYR A 579 -8.41 -4.68 1.84
N GLN A 580 -7.59 -3.75 1.34
CA GLN A 580 -6.20 -3.60 1.79
C GLN A 580 -6.09 -3.23 3.28
N VAL A 581 -6.96 -2.32 3.76
CA VAL A 581 -7.05 -1.97 5.19
C VAL A 581 -7.40 -3.20 6.03
N LYS A 582 -8.37 -4.01 5.58
CA LYS A 582 -8.77 -5.26 6.25
C LYS A 582 -7.61 -6.25 6.35
N GLU A 583 -6.86 -6.46 5.26
CA GLU A 583 -5.74 -7.39 5.26
C GLU A 583 -4.57 -6.92 6.11
N LEU A 584 -4.26 -5.62 6.12
CA LEU A 584 -3.27 -5.05 7.04
C LEU A 584 -3.70 -5.18 8.51
N ALA A 585 -4.98 -4.96 8.81
CA ALA A 585 -5.52 -5.11 10.16
C ALA A 585 -5.47 -6.57 10.66
N LYS A 586 -5.75 -7.55 9.78
CA LYS A 586 -5.66 -8.98 10.10
C LYS A 586 -4.24 -9.46 10.44
N GLN A 587 -3.22 -8.82 9.88
CA GLN A 587 -1.81 -9.14 10.18
C GLN A 587 -1.43 -8.77 11.62
N ILE A 588 -2.25 -7.96 12.30
CA ILE A 588 -2.02 -7.59 13.70
C ILE A 588 -2.63 -8.66 14.60
N ILE A 589 -1.82 -9.65 14.97
CA ILE A 589 -2.26 -10.76 15.84
C ILE A 589 -2.49 -10.24 17.26
N PRO A 590 -3.73 -10.30 17.80
CA PRO A 590 -4.00 -9.96 19.19
C PRO A 590 -3.35 -10.99 20.11
N PRO A 591 -2.96 -10.62 21.34
CA PRO A 591 -2.47 -11.59 22.32
C PRO A 591 -3.54 -12.67 22.53
N SER A 592 -3.14 -13.95 22.60
CA SER A 592 -4.08 -15.03 22.88
C SER A 592 -4.72 -14.78 24.24
N THR A 593 -5.97 -14.33 24.23
CA THR A 593 -6.79 -14.25 25.43
C THR A 593 -7.10 -15.70 25.79
N ASN A 594 -6.33 -16.28 26.71
CA ASN A 594 -6.73 -17.49 27.44
C ASN A 594 -7.89 -17.15 28.41
N TYR A 595 -8.86 -16.36 27.94
CA TYR A 595 -10.09 -16.10 28.63
C TYR A 595 -11.04 -17.22 28.22
N GLU A 596 -10.88 -18.36 28.89
CA GLU A 596 -11.96 -19.32 29.02
C GLU A 596 -13.11 -18.52 29.67
N PRO A 597 -14.25 -18.31 29.00
CA PRO A 597 -15.34 -17.56 29.60
C PRO A 597 -15.75 -18.31 30.85
N ASP A 598 -15.36 -17.79 32.02
CA ASP A 598 -15.72 -18.37 33.30
C ASP A 598 -17.22 -18.65 33.30
N ALA A 599 -17.55 -19.88 33.69
CA ALA A 599 -18.88 -20.47 33.73
C ALA A 599 -19.81 -19.77 34.75
N ILE A 600 -20.11 -18.48 34.52
CA ILE A 600 -21.03 -17.67 35.32
C ILE A 600 -22.34 -17.39 34.55
N ASP A 601 -22.39 -17.61 33.23
CA ASP A 601 -23.64 -17.51 32.44
C ASP A 601 -24.44 -18.81 32.32
N GLN A 602 -24.05 -19.87 33.04
CA GLN A 602 -24.89 -21.06 33.22
C GLN A 602 -25.62 -21.01 34.57
N LEU A 603 -26.40 -19.95 34.81
CA LEU A 603 -27.51 -20.07 35.76
C LEU A 603 -28.60 -20.93 35.11
N PRO A 604 -29.04 -22.02 35.75
CA PRO A 604 -30.06 -22.88 35.17
C PRO A 604 -31.37 -22.09 35.00
N GLN A 605 -31.95 -22.19 33.81
CA GLN A 605 -33.30 -21.72 33.54
C GLN A 605 -34.25 -22.34 34.56
N CYS A 606 -34.80 -21.52 35.46
CA CYS A 606 -35.89 -21.95 36.33
C CYS A 606 -37.10 -22.26 35.46
N SER A 607 -37.38 -23.55 35.29
CA SER A 607 -38.63 -24.04 34.72
C SER A 607 -39.80 -23.62 35.61
N SER A 608 -40.86 -23.20 34.95
CA SER A 608 -42.16 -22.84 35.52
C SER A 608 -42.84 -24.05 36.16
N GLY A 609 -42.47 -24.33 37.41
CA GLY A 609 -43.15 -25.28 38.29
C GLY A 609 -43.97 -24.54 39.33
N SER A 610 -45.30 -24.56 39.18
CA SER A 610 -46.26 -24.10 40.18
C SER A 610 -46.00 -24.77 41.53
N VAL A 611 -45.54 -24.01 42.52
CA VAL A 611 -45.54 -24.44 43.93
C VAL A 611 -46.18 -23.34 44.77
N THR A 612 -47.29 -23.72 45.40
CA THR A 612 -48.11 -22.90 46.28
C THR A 612 -47.36 -22.62 47.59
N ILE A 613 -47.10 -21.35 47.89
CA ILE A 613 -46.47 -20.92 49.15
C ILE A 613 -47.58 -20.55 50.15
N PRO A 614 -47.64 -21.15 51.35
CA PRO A 614 -48.48 -20.62 52.43
C PRO A 614 -47.79 -19.43 53.10
N MET A 615 -48.53 -18.34 53.28
CA MET A 615 -48.17 -17.24 54.19
C MET A 615 -47.99 -17.79 55.62
N ARG A 616 -46.95 -17.36 56.35
CA ARG A 616 -47.09 -16.38 57.45
C ARG A 616 -45.82 -16.26 58.33
N THR A 617 -45.42 -15.01 58.53
CA THR A 617 -45.10 -14.36 59.83
C THR A 617 -43.69 -14.46 60.43
N LEU A 618 -43.02 -13.29 60.40
CA LEU A 618 -42.28 -12.58 61.46
C LEU A 618 -41.42 -13.38 62.46
N LEU A 619 -40.13 -13.05 62.57
CA LEU A 619 -39.58 -12.16 63.62
C LEU A 619 -38.04 -12.15 63.61
N SER A 620 -37.56 -11.02 64.11
CA SER A 620 -36.21 -10.53 64.39
C SER A 620 -35.23 -11.41 65.17
N LEU A 621 -33.99 -10.90 65.27
CA LEU A 621 -32.91 -11.07 66.28
C LEU A 621 -31.70 -11.82 65.71
N SER A 622 -30.53 -11.21 65.55
CA SER A 622 -29.62 -10.54 66.49
C SER A 622 -28.38 -11.39 66.72
N THR A 623 -27.23 -10.75 66.48
CA THR A 623 -25.89 -10.91 67.07
C THR A 623 -25.61 -12.13 67.97
N ARG A 624 -24.48 -12.81 67.75
CA ARG A 624 -23.20 -12.62 68.50
C ARG A 624 -22.37 -13.93 68.58
N THR A 625 -21.07 -13.78 68.32
CA THR A 625 -19.89 -14.42 68.95
C THR A 625 -19.60 -15.93 68.91
N ASP A 626 -18.34 -16.18 68.54
CA ASP A 626 -17.36 -17.15 69.05
C ASP A 626 -17.46 -18.65 68.74
N GLY A 627 -16.31 -19.22 68.35
CA GLY A 627 -16.05 -20.66 68.45
C GLY A 627 -14.96 -21.20 67.53
N ARG A 628 -13.76 -21.43 68.10
CA ARG A 628 -12.59 -22.13 67.53
C ARG A 628 -12.83 -23.63 67.23
N VAL A 629 -11.81 -24.22 66.59
CA VAL A 629 -11.33 -25.63 66.60
C VAL A 629 -11.78 -26.43 65.36
N SER A 630 -10.91 -26.64 64.35
CA SER A 630 -9.73 -27.54 64.19
C SER A 630 -10.07 -28.94 63.65
N CYS A 631 -9.40 -29.24 62.52
CA CYS A 631 -8.87 -30.51 62.01
C CYS A 631 -9.58 -31.85 62.28
N HIS A 632 -9.92 -32.57 61.21
CA HIS A 632 -9.36 -33.89 60.81
C HIS A 632 -9.98 -34.27 59.44
N GLN A 633 -9.20 -34.42 58.37
CA GLN A 633 -8.47 -35.63 57.93
C GLN A 633 -9.35 -36.73 57.32
N ALA A 634 -8.74 -37.40 56.32
CA ALA A 634 -9.15 -38.61 55.58
C ALA A 634 -10.05 -38.36 54.36
N THR A 635 -9.78 -38.84 53.15
CA THR A 635 -8.82 -39.86 52.64
C THR A 635 -8.88 -39.79 51.11
N SER A 636 -7.75 -39.73 50.38
CA SER A 636 -7.15 -40.83 49.57
C SER A 636 -8.05 -41.34 48.42
N LYS A 637 -7.67 -41.42 47.14
CA LYS A 637 -6.50 -42.07 46.49
C LYS A 637 -6.59 -41.76 44.98
N LEU A 638 -5.52 -41.26 44.33
CA LEU A 638 -4.50 -42.00 43.56
C LEU A 638 -4.96 -42.60 42.22
N VAL A 639 -4.50 -42.01 41.10
CA VAL A 639 -3.85 -42.75 40.00
C VAL A 639 -2.66 -41.93 39.49
N SER A 640 -1.51 -42.59 39.39
CA SER A 640 -0.20 -42.06 39.01
C SER A 640 0.08 -42.19 37.51
N CYS A 641 0.94 -41.33 36.97
CA CYS A 641 1.95 -41.77 36.00
C CYS A 641 3.31 -41.10 36.27
N ARG A 642 4.37 -41.93 36.31
CA ARG A 642 5.79 -41.63 36.53
C ARG A 642 6.40 -40.91 35.30
N ARG A 643 7.33 -39.93 35.35
CA ARG A 643 8.66 -39.74 36.02
C ARG A 643 9.84 -40.01 35.06
N SER A 644 10.63 -38.97 34.75
CA SER A 644 12.11 -38.96 34.63
C SER A 644 12.59 -37.49 34.51
N GLN A 645 13.07 -36.85 35.59
CA GLN A 645 14.49 -36.59 35.96
C GLN A 645 15.24 -35.65 34.98
N VAL A 646 15.44 -34.35 35.25
CA VAL A 646 16.29 -33.63 36.26
C VAL A 646 17.79 -33.66 35.93
N ILE A 647 18.40 -32.50 35.63
CA ILE A 647 19.66 -31.97 36.23
C ILE A 647 19.59 -30.42 36.33
N HIS A 648 19.94 -29.92 37.52
CA HIS A 648 20.05 -28.52 37.99
C HIS A 648 21.40 -27.86 37.68
N TRP A 649 21.49 -26.52 37.69
CA TRP A 649 22.46 -25.65 38.43
C TRP A 649 21.90 -24.20 38.42
N ARG A 650 21.14 -23.73 39.41
CA ARG A 650 21.48 -23.07 40.71
C ARG A 650 22.32 -21.78 40.64
N TRP A 651 21.63 -20.66 40.93
CA TRP A 651 22.13 -19.34 41.31
C TRP A 651 22.88 -19.32 42.65
N SER A 652 23.84 -18.38 42.80
CA SER A 652 24.07 -17.67 44.08
C SER A 652 25.03 -16.46 44.01
N LEU A 653 24.50 -15.33 44.51
CA LEU A 653 25.11 -14.25 45.34
C LEU A 653 26.17 -13.32 44.68
N TRP A 654 26.19 -12.00 44.92
CA TRP A 654 26.43 -11.32 46.21
C TRP A 654 25.78 -9.91 46.30
N THR A 655 25.20 -9.60 47.46
CA THR A 655 24.87 -8.25 47.94
C THR A 655 25.92 -7.80 48.95
N ILE A 656 26.51 -6.61 48.75
CA ILE A 656 27.39 -5.96 49.74
C ILE A 656 26.65 -4.76 50.32
N SER A 657 26.47 -4.78 51.64
CA SER A 657 26.04 -3.67 52.49
C SER A 657 27.29 -3.02 53.09
N LEU A 658 27.41 -1.70 52.98
CA LEU A 658 28.34 -0.91 53.79
C LEU A 658 27.59 0.30 54.35
N ARG A 659 27.64 0.42 55.68
CA ARG A 659 27.17 1.55 56.46
C ARG A 659 28.35 2.08 57.29
N SER A 660 28.47 3.40 57.32
CA SER A 660 29.10 4.25 58.35
C SER A 660 30.63 4.30 58.43
N PRO A 661 31.23 5.37 58.99
CA PRO A 661 30.74 6.28 60.05
C PRO A 661 29.62 7.24 59.66
#